data_AF-A0A6G9XR93-F1
#
_entry.id   AF-A0A6G9XR93-F1
#
_cell.length_a   1.000
_cell.length_b   1.000
_cell.length_c   1.000
_cell.angle_alpha   90.00
_cell.angle_beta   90.00
_cell.angle_gamma   90.00
#
_symmetry.space_group_name_H-M   'P 1'
#
loop_
_entity.id
_entity.type
_entity.pdbx_description
1 polymer ?
#
loop_
_entity_poly.entity_id
_entity_poly.type
_entity_poly.pdbx_seq_one_letter_code
_entity_poly.pdbx_strand_id
1 'polypeptide(L)'
;MEWLFAPFEVAFVQRALWGGLLVSAICALAGTWVVVRGMAFLGDAMAHGMLPGVAAASLLGGNLLIGATISCAAMALGVSALGRNRRLSADTGIGLLFVGMLAAGVVMVSRSQSFAADLTGFLFGDVFAVRTTDLVFLVFAVAIAGMVAVLGHRAFVASTFDPRTAHTLGLRPRLAHVTLVGLVTLAIVASFHIVGTLLVFGLLIAPPAAATYWADRIPTVMALAALLGGLATVLGLLISWHAGTAGGATIAAVAVGLFFLSALAAVLRDRLRGKGVRAAAATASALAVLPLAGCGTPTEAPGTVETPHGYVAGAQETAEPQSRLVLADRGTGAIQVLDLTTEQVADSGTADSVREIAGDGRYGYVSAANSTRIVDSGGWMVDHGDHVHYYRAPIRDLGTVEGQVRAAYSDPVVAALQLDGGATMVLDRAALDQGSIVERVRIADGAAVPYAEHLLVATGAGVRVRTRDNAAVTDITEPCPDPRGQAVTRRGVVFGCADGALVVTRQNETFVGEKIRYPRESAERATVFTHRRGSATLTAPAGQQGLWLLDVRKRRWTLAPVGPVVAVNTAGEGASILTLTRDGTLHGIDAETGGETARVALLEPLAADAPVPVILVDTNRAYVNDAPRRQVYEIAYNDNLRLARTFGVGLAPTDMVATGE
;
A
#
# COMPACT_ATOMS: atom_id res chain seq x y z
N MET A 1 24.69 14.28 21.31
CA MET A 1 23.35 14.93 21.37
C MET A 1 22.63 14.85 20.04
N GLU A 2 23.32 15.00 18.90
CA GLU A 2 22.72 14.84 17.56
C GLU A 2 21.96 13.51 17.38
N TRP A 3 22.47 12.38 17.89
CA TRP A 3 21.78 11.08 17.86
C TRP A 3 20.35 11.08 18.46
N LEU A 4 20.10 11.95 19.45
CA LEU A 4 18.79 12.03 20.14
C LEU A 4 17.81 12.99 19.44
N PHE A 5 18.33 14.03 18.78
CA PHE A 5 17.52 15.11 18.20
C PHE A 5 17.37 15.01 16.67
N ALA A 6 18.32 14.38 15.97
CA ALA A 6 18.30 14.21 14.52
C ALA A 6 16.98 13.62 13.97
N PRO A 7 16.34 12.61 14.61
CA PRO A 7 15.05 12.10 14.12
C PRO A 7 13.96 13.17 14.16
N PHE A 8 13.99 14.06 15.16
CA PHE A 8 12.95 15.07 15.40
C PHE A 8 13.18 16.37 14.63
N GLU A 9 14.24 16.50 13.84
CA GLU A 9 14.41 17.61 12.88
C GLU A 9 13.58 17.37 11.61
N VAL A 10 13.21 16.12 11.35
CA VAL A 10 12.47 15.72 10.16
C VAL A 10 10.97 15.96 10.34
N ALA A 11 10.36 16.70 9.41
CA ALA A 11 8.99 17.19 9.55
C ALA A 11 7.93 16.08 9.71
N PHE A 12 8.10 14.92 9.08
CA PHE A 12 7.15 13.80 9.24
C PHE A 12 7.27 13.12 10.61
N VAL A 13 8.49 12.99 11.15
CA VAL A 13 8.71 12.45 12.50
C VAL A 13 8.19 13.41 13.57
N GLN A 14 8.28 14.73 13.35
CA GLN A 14 7.62 15.70 14.23
C GLN A 14 6.10 15.54 14.26
N ARG A 15 5.47 15.31 13.10
CA ARG A 15 4.02 15.04 13.03
C ARG A 15 3.67 13.72 13.70
N ALA A 16 4.48 12.69 13.52
CA ALA A 16 4.36 11.40 14.22
C ALA A 16 4.42 11.57 15.74
N LEU A 17 5.35 12.39 16.24
CA LEU A 17 5.49 12.71 17.65
C LEU A 17 4.26 13.43 18.19
N TRP A 18 3.83 14.52 17.56
CA TRP A 18 2.64 15.26 17.99
C TRP A 18 1.37 14.41 17.93
N GLY A 19 1.21 13.61 16.87
CA GLY A 19 0.11 12.67 16.72
C GLY A 19 0.10 11.62 17.84
N GLY A 20 1.23 10.97 18.11
CA GLY A 20 1.36 9.98 19.17
C GLY A 20 1.16 10.56 20.58
N LEU A 21 1.58 11.81 20.83
CA LEU A 21 1.31 12.50 22.09
C LEU A 21 -0.18 12.79 22.29
N LEU A 22 -0.87 13.28 21.26
CA LEU A 22 -2.32 13.53 21.31
C LEU A 22 -3.11 12.22 21.47
N VAL A 23 -2.70 11.16 20.76
CA VAL A 23 -3.30 9.82 20.89
C VAL A 23 -3.06 9.26 22.30
N SER A 24 -1.85 9.41 22.84
CA SER A 24 -1.55 9.02 24.21
C SER A 24 -2.44 9.77 25.22
N ALA A 25 -2.72 11.05 24.99
CA ALA A 25 -3.60 11.84 25.85
C ALA A 25 -5.06 11.37 25.79
N ILE A 26 -5.64 11.18 24.60
CA ILE A 26 -7.03 10.72 24.47
C ILE A 26 -7.20 9.28 24.99
N CYS A 27 -6.23 8.40 24.71
CA CYS A 27 -6.20 7.03 25.22
C CYS A 27 -6.03 6.99 26.74
N ALA A 28 -5.25 7.89 27.35
CA ALA A 28 -5.14 7.97 28.80
C ALA A 28 -6.46 8.35 29.48
N LEU A 29 -7.22 9.29 28.89
CA LEU A 29 -8.52 9.73 29.40
C LEU A 29 -9.56 8.61 29.35
N ALA A 30 -9.70 7.94 28.21
CA ALA A 30 -10.66 6.84 28.05
C ALA A 30 -10.19 5.56 28.77
N GLY A 31 -8.92 5.21 28.58
CA GLY A 31 -8.28 3.99 29.05
C GLY A 31 -8.21 3.86 30.57
N THR A 32 -8.04 4.97 31.30
CA THR A 32 -8.08 4.95 32.77
C THR A 32 -9.39 4.38 33.29
N TRP A 33 -10.52 4.77 32.71
CA TRP A 33 -11.82 4.23 33.09
C TRP A 33 -12.03 2.79 32.66
N VAL A 34 -11.47 2.39 31.51
CA VAL A 34 -11.49 1.00 31.03
C VAL A 34 -10.76 0.10 32.01
N VAL A 35 -9.55 0.48 32.43
CA VAL A 35 -8.71 -0.30 33.36
C VAL A 35 -9.34 -0.35 34.76
N VAL A 36 -9.75 0.79 35.33
CA VAL A 36 -10.31 0.84 36.70
C VAL A 36 -11.62 0.05 36.81
N ARG A 37 -12.38 -0.10 35.72
CA ARG A 37 -13.63 -0.89 35.68
C ARG A 37 -13.44 -2.34 35.24
N GLY A 38 -12.21 -2.77 34.92
CA GLY A 38 -11.94 -4.11 34.41
C GLY A 38 -12.56 -4.40 33.04
N MET A 39 -12.80 -3.38 32.23
CA MET A 39 -13.46 -3.51 30.91
C MET A 39 -12.45 -3.60 29.76
N ALA A 40 -11.24 -4.12 29.98
CA ALA A 40 -10.18 -4.14 28.96
C ALA A 40 -10.61 -4.82 27.65
N PHE A 41 -11.44 -5.88 27.75
CA PHE A 41 -11.99 -6.58 26.60
C PHE A 41 -12.90 -5.70 25.71
N LEU A 42 -13.54 -4.67 26.27
CA LEU A 42 -14.33 -3.71 25.50
C LEU A 42 -13.46 -2.95 24.49
N GLY A 43 -12.22 -2.60 24.86
CA GLY A 43 -11.32 -1.86 23.97
C GLY A 43 -10.98 -2.65 22.71
N ASP A 44 -10.63 -3.93 22.87
CA ASP A 44 -10.32 -4.83 21.77
C ASP A 44 -11.56 -5.15 20.91
N ALA A 45 -12.70 -5.39 21.58
CA ALA A 45 -13.97 -5.63 20.91
C ALA A 45 -14.40 -4.45 20.03
N MET A 46 -14.22 -3.21 20.50
CA MET A 46 -14.52 -2.00 19.74
C MET A 46 -13.55 -1.79 18.56
N ALA A 47 -12.27 -2.11 18.74
CA ALA A 47 -11.24 -2.01 17.70
C ALA A 47 -11.48 -2.98 16.53
N HIS A 48 -12.01 -4.17 16.79
CA HIS A 48 -12.43 -5.09 15.72
C HIS A 48 -13.87 -4.83 15.27
N GLY A 49 -14.70 -4.26 16.15
CA GLY A 49 -16.05 -3.84 15.86
C GLY A 49 -16.15 -2.78 14.76
N MET A 50 -15.08 -2.05 14.48
CA MET A 50 -15.07 -1.09 13.37
C MET A 50 -14.83 -1.72 11.99
N LEU A 51 -14.24 -2.93 11.95
CA LEU A 51 -13.80 -3.58 10.70
C LEU A 51 -14.91 -3.69 9.65
N PRO A 52 -16.17 -4.06 9.98
CA PRO A 52 -17.24 -4.12 9.00
C PRO A 52 -17.54 -2.76 8.37
N GLY A 53 -17.48 -1.70 9.16
CA GLY A 53 -17.71 -0.34 8.68
C GLY A 53 -16.61 0.15 7.75
N VAL A 54 -15.36 -0.11 8.13
CA VAL A 54 -14.19 0.20 7.31
C VAL A 54 -14.24 -0.59 6.01
N ALA A 55 -14.53 -1.89 6.09
CA ALA A 55 -14.70 -2.77 4.94
C ALA A 55 -15.82 -2.27 4.01
N ALA A 56 -17.00 -1.99 4.55
CA ALA A 56 -18.14 -1.49 3.77
C ALA A 56 -17.85 -0.13 3.13
N ALA A 57 -17.24 0.82 3.86
CA ALA A 57 -16.90 2.13 3.33
C ALA A 57 -15.89 2.01 2.17
N SER A 58 -14.85 1.20 2.33
CA SER A 58 -13.87 1.01 1.26
C SER A 58 -14.47 0.28 0.04
N LEU A 59 -15.31 -0.73 0.23
CA LEU A 59 -16.03 -1.39 -0.89
C LEU A 59 -16.97 -0.45 -1.66
N LEU A 60 -17.50 0.58 -0.99
CA LEU A 60 -18.39 1.59 -1.60
C LEU A 60 -17.63 2.83 -2.13
N GLY A 61 -16.31 2.88 -2.01
CA GLY A 61 -15.51 4.06 -2.35
C GLY A 61 -15.79 5.28 -1.45
N GLY A 62 -16.31 5.04 -0.23
CA GLY A 62 -16.66 6.07 0.74
C GLY A 62 -15.54 6.39 1.74
N ASN A 63 -15.81 7.33 2.64
CA ASN A 63 -14.86 7.73 3.69
C ASN A 63 -14.74 6.67 4.79
N LEU A 64 -13.54 6.11 4.98
CA LEU A 64 -13.26 5.05 5.95
C LEU A 64 -13.54 5.48 7.41
N LEU A 65 -13.29 6.74 7.77
CA LEU A 65 -13.56 7.28 9.10
C LEU A 65 -15.06 7.24 9.41
N ILE A 66 -15.90 7.56 8.42
CA ILE A 66 -17.36 7.51 8.56
C ILE A 66 -17.82 6.06 8.73
N GLY A 67 -17.29 5.14 7.91
CA GLY A 67 -17.55 3.70 8.04
C GLY A 67 -17.20 3.17 9.43
N ALA A 68 -15.98 3.44 9.89
CA ALA A 68 -15.51 3.10 11.23
C ALA A 68 -16.43 3.67 12.32
N THR A 69 -16.79 4.96 12.22
CA THR A 69 -17.65 5.65 13.19
C THR A 69 -19.01 4.97 13.28
N ILE A 70 -19.65 4.68 12.14
CA ILE A 70 -20.97 4.03 12.10
C ILE A 70 -20.91 2.65 12.74
N SER A 71 -19.90 1.86 12.40
CA SER A 71 -19.77 0.48 12.88
C SER A 71 -19.39 0.43 14.37
N CYS A 72 -18.44 1.26 14.83
CA CYS A 72 -18.18 1.42 16.25
C CYS A 72 -19.39 1.93 17.03
N ALA A 73 -20.18 2.86 16.48
CA ALA A 73 -21.40 3.33 17.11
C ALA A 73 -22.44 2.20 17.23
N ALA A 74 -22.58 1.36 16.20
CA ALA A 74 -23.43 0.17 16.24
C ALA A 74 -22.95 -0.82 17.33
N MET A 75 -21.64 -1.07 17.43
CA MET A 75 -21.04 -1.88 18.50
C MET A 75 -21.35 -1.29 19.89
N ALA A 76 -21.09 0.01 20.09
CA ALA A 76 -21.33 0.71 21.36
C ALA A 76 -22.80 0.65 21.79
N LEU A 77 -23.72 0.84 20.85
CA LEU A 77 -25.16 0.70 21.08
C LEU A 77 -25.54 -0.75 21.41
N GLY A 78 -24.97 -1.72 20.68
CA GLY A 78 -25.15 -3.14 20.92
C GLY A 78 -24.70 -3.54 22.33
N VAL A 79 -23.49 -3.17 22.74
CA VAL A 79 -22.95 -3.43 24.08
C VAL A 79 -23.84 -2.78 25.15
N SER A 80 -24.24 -1.53 24.94
CA SER A 80 -25.11 -0.79 25.86
C SER A 80 -26.53 -1.38 25.96
N ALA A 81 -27.02 -2.03 24.90
CA ALA A 81 -28.33 -2.67 24.86
C ALA A 81 -28.29 -4.07 25.50
N LEU A 82 -27.31 -4.90 25.13
CA LEU A 82 -27.14 -6.25 25.69
C LEU A 82 -26.79 -6.22 27.17
N GLY A 83 -26.00 -5.24 27.61
CA GLY A 83 -25.68 -5.03 29.03
C GLY A 83 -26.88 -4.71 29.93
N ARG A 84 -28.07 -4.46 29.34
CA ARG A 84 -29.33 -4.29 30.11
C ARG A 84 -29.96 -5.62 30.50
N ASN A 85 -29.62 -6.71 29.81
CA ASN A 85 -30.21 -8.01 30.05
C ASN A 85 -29.58 -8.67 31.28
N ARG A 86 -30.35 -8.81 32.37
CA ARG A 86 -29.87 -9.42 33.62
C ARG A 86 -29.47 -10.90 33.47
N ARG A 87 -29.86 -11.57 32.38
CA ARG A 87 -29.54 -12.98 32.11
C ARG A 87 -28.23 -13.17 31.36
N LEU A 88 -27.67 -12.13 30.75
CA LEU A 88 -26.41 -12.18 30.00
C LEU A 88 -25.33 -11.45 30.78
N SER A 89 -24.14 -12.03 30.88
CA SER A 89 -22.98 -11.30 31.41
C SER A 89 -22.58 -10.21 30.41
N ALA A 90 -22.08 -9.07 30.91
CA ALA A 90 -21.61 -7.98 30.05
C ALA A 90 -20.51 -8.47 29.09
N ASP A 91 -19.59 -9.29 29.59
CA ASP A 91 -18.48 -9.86 28.82
C ASP A 91 -18.97 -10.83 27.74
N THR A 92 -20.00 -11.64 28.01
CA THR A 92 -20.63 -12.50 27.00
C THR A 92 -21.27 -11.67 25.90
N GLY A 93 -21.95 -10.57 26.25
CA GLY A 93 -22.56 -9.68 25.26
C GLY A 93 -21.53 -9.00 24.37
N ILE A 94 -20.45 -8.48 24.96
CA ILE A 94 -19.31 -7.90 24.23
C ILE A 94 -18.69 -8.97 23.31
N GLY A 95 -18.46 -10.18 23.79
CA GLY A 95 -17.83 -11.26 23.03
C GLY A 95 -18.66 -11.72 21.83
N LEU A 96 -19.98 -11.86 21.99
CA LEU A 96 -20.87 -12.22 20.89
C LEU A 96 -20.93 -11.14 19.80
N LEU A 97 -20.98 -9.87 20.20
CA LEU A 97 -20.93 -8.75 19.25
C LEU A 97 -19.59 -8.68 18.54
N PHE A 98 -18.48 -8.85 19.27
CA PHE A 98 -17.13 -8.92 18.73
C PHE A 98 -17.02 -9.98 17.64
N VAL A 99 -17.36 -11.25 17.94
CA VAL A 99 -17.29 -12.34 16.97
C VAL A 99 -18.22 -12.09 15.78
N GLY A 100 -19.45 -11.64 16.02
CA GLY A 100 -20.42 -11.39 14.96
C GLY A 100 -19.98 -10.27 14.00
N MET A 101 -19.48 -9.16 14.55
CA MET A 101 -18.99 -8.05 13.74
C MET A 101 -17.68 -8.41 13.04
N LEU A 102 -16.73 -9.05 13.72
CA LEU A 102 -15.50 -9.53 13.08
C LEU A 102 -15.81 -10.47 11.92
N ALA A 103 -16.72 -11.44 12.10
CA ALA A 103 -17.15 -12.35 11.04
C ALA A 103 -17.78 -11.58 9.86
N ALA A 104 -18.64 -10.58 10.13
CA ALA A 104 -19.23 -9.74 9.09
C ALA A 104 -18.16 -8.98 8.29
N GLY A 105 -17.17 -8.40 8.98
CA GLY A 105 -16.05 -7.70 8.33
C GLY A 105 -15.21 -8.64 7.46
N VAL A 106 -14.85 -9.81 7.98
CA VAL A 106 -14.09 -10.82 7.24
C VAL A 106 -14.87 -11.35 6.02
N VAL A 107 -16.19 -11.54 6.13
CA VAL A 107 -17.04 -11.95 4.99
C VAL A 107 -17.13 -10.87 3.92
N MET A 108 -17.12 -9.59 4.30
CA MET A 108 -17.06 -8.48 3.34
C MET A 108 -15.70 -8.44 2.63
N VAL A 109 -14.61 -8.56 3.40
CA VAL A 109 -13.24 -8.52 2.89
C VAL A 109 -12.93 -9.70 1.98
N SER A 110 -13.40 -10.92 2.29
CA SER A 110 -13.11 -12.13 1.49
C SER A 110 -13.64 -12.09 0.05
N ARG A 111 -14.58 -11.18 -0.25
CA ARG A 111 -15.07 -10.93 -1.61
C ARG A 111 -14.22 -9.95 -2.41
N SER A 112 -13.23 -9.29 -1.80
CA SER A 112 -12.37 -8.28 -2.44
C SER A 112 -10.91 -8.73 -2.44
N GLN A 113 -10.35 -8.93 -3.63
CA GLN A 113 -8.94 -9.28 -3.82
C GLN A 113 -8.00 -8.06 -3.69
N SER A 114 -8.55 -6.85 -3.65
CA SER A 114 -7.78 -5.59 -3.53
C SER A 114 -7.60 -5.13 -2.08
N PHE A 115 -8.30 -5.75 -1.12
CA PHE A 115 -8.33 -5.29 0.28
C PHE A 115 -7.15 -5.80 1.14
N ALA A 116 -6.45 -6.86 0.71
CA ALA A 116 -5.41 -7.49 1.52
C ALA A 116 -4.21 -6.56 1.78
N ALA A 117 -3.84 -5.72 0.80
CA ALA A 117 -2.75 -4.76 0.95
C ALA A 117 -3.12 -3.56 1.85
N ASP A 118 -4.37 -3.11 1.83
CA ASP A 118 -4.87 -2.03 2.70
C ASP A 118 -5.09 -2.48 4.16
N LEU A 119 -5.33 -3.78 4.38
CA LEU A 119 -5.60 -4.31 5.72
C LEU A 119 -4.37 -4.20 6.64
N THR A 120 -3.17 -4.38 6.08
CA THR A 120 -1.90 -4.32 6.82
C THR A 120 -1.63 -2.90 7.32
N GLY A 121 -1.82 -1.90 6.46
CA GLY A 121 -1.74 -0.48 6.82
C GLY A 121 -2.80 -0.08 7.86
N PHE A 122 -3.98 -0.70 7.81
CA PHE A 122 -5.04 -0.48 8.79
C PHE A 122 -4.76 -1.13 10.17
N LEU A 123 -4.30 -2.39 10.17
CA LEU A 123 -4.04 -3.18 11.39
C LEU A 123 -2.86 -2.63 12.19
N PHE A 124 -1.79 -2.25 11.48
CA PHE A 124 -0.55 -1.79 12.11
C PHE A 124 -0.40 -0.27 12.14
N GLY A 125 -1.12 0.45 11.28
CA GLY A 125 -1.03 1.91 11.15
C GLY A 125 0.28 2.35 10.51
N ASP A 126 0.29 3.57 9.96
CA ASP A 126 1.52 4.27 9.61
C ASP A 126 1.60 5.62 10.34
N VAL A 127 2.34 5.61 11.44
CA VAL A 127 2.55 6.78 12.31
C VAL A 127 3.31 7.89 11.57
N PHE A 128 4.08 7.55 10.54
CA PHE A 128 4.86 8.52 9.78
C PHE A 128 4.00 9.25 8.72
N ALA A 129 2.89 8.67 8.29
CA ALA A 129 1.94 9.25 7.33
C ALA A 129 1.00 10.34 7.90
N VAL A 130 1.13 10.72 9.18
CA VAL A 130 0.28 11.73 9.83
C VAL A 130 0.30 13.05 9.05
N ARG A 131 -0.88 13.56 8.66
CA ARG A 131 -1.04 14.88 8.04
C ARG A 131 -1.39 15.94 9.08
N THR A 132 -1.17 17.20 8.72
CA THR A 132 -1.51 18.34 9.60
C THR A 132 -3.02 18.40 9.91
N THR A 133 -3.86 17.99 8.97
CA THR A 133 -5.32 17.89 9.17
C THR A 133 -5.70 16.87 10.25
N ASP A 134 -4.95 15.77 10.35
CA ASP A 134 -5.19 14.73 11.36
C ASP A 134 -4.85 15.23 12.77
N LEU A 135 -3.78 16.05 12.89
CA LEU A 135 -3.43 16.69 14.15
C LEU A 135 -4.52 17.63 14.65
N VAL A 136 -5.08 18.45 13.75
CA VAL A 136 -6.18 19.36 14.10
C VAL A 136 -7.40 18.55 14.59
N PHE A 137 -7.75 17.49 13.87
CA PHE A 137 -8.84 16.60 14.26
C PHE A 137 -8.60 15.94 15.64
N LEU A 138 -7.38 15.46 15.90
CA LEU A 138 -6.99 14.91 17.20
C LEU A 138 -7.06 15.93 18.32
N VAL A 139 -6.66 17.17 18.09
CA VAL A 139 -6.77 18.24 19.10
C VAL A 139 -8.23 18.45 19.50
N PHE A 140 -9.15 18.51 18.52
CA PHE A 140 -10.58 18.59 18.81
C PHE A 140 -11.09 17.36 19.55
N ALA A 141 -10.68 16.15 19.15
CA ALA A 141 -11.07 14.91 19.81
C ALA A 141 -10.58 14.84 21.27
N VAL A 142 -9.33 15.23 21.54
CA VAL A 142 -8.76 15.32 22.89
C VAL A 142 -9.53 16.35 23.73
N ALA A 143 -9.86 17.52 23.17
CA ALA A 143 -10.64 18.54 23.87
C ALA A 143 -12.03 18.03 24.25
N ILE A 144 -12.73 17.35 23.34
CA ILE A 144 -14.04 16.73 23.60
C ILE A 144 -13.91 15.64 24.66
N ALA A 145 -12.91 14.75 24.54
CA ALA A 145 -12.66 13.68 25.50
C ALA A 145 -12.36 14.24 26.89
N GLY A 146 -11.56 15.31 26.99
CA GLY A 146 -11.26 16.00 28.24
C GLY A 146 -12.50 16.64 28.85
N MET A 147 -13.32 17.32 28.05
CA MET A 147 -14.60 17.88 28.49
C MET A 147 -15.52 16.79 29.07
N VAL A 148 -15.67 15.67 28.36
CA VAL A 148 -16.48 14.53 28.81
C VAL A 148 -15.91 13.91 30.08
N ALA A 149 -14.59 13.75 30.19
CA ALA A 149 -13.94 13.20 31.37
C ALA A 149 -14.14 14.09 32.61
N VAL A 150 -14.03 15.42 32.46
CA VAL A 150 -14.22 16.39 33.55
C VAL A 150 -15.68 16.47 33.98
N LEU A 151 -16.61 16.70 33.04
CA LEU A 151 -18.04 16.82 33.34
C LEU A 151 -18.63 15.49 33.84
N GLY A 152 -18.17 14.38 33.27
CA GLY A 152 -18.60 13.03 33.62
C GLY A 152 -17.96 12.46 34.88
N HIS A 153 -16.88 13.05 35.39
CA HIS A 153 -16.05 12.48 36.46
C HIS A 153 -16.87 11.98 37.65
N ARG A 154 -17.72 12.84 38.25
CA ARG A 154 -18.52 12.47 39.42
C ARG A 154 -19.46 11.28 39.14
N ALA A 155 -20.07 11.26 37.95
CA ALA A 155 -20.97 10.18 37.54
C ALA A 155 -20.21 8.89 37.23
N PHE A 156 -19.03 8.97 36.62
CA PHE A 156 -18.17 7.82 36.33
C PHE A 156 -17.62 7.20 37.62
N VAL A 157 -17.15 8.00 38.57
CA VAL A 157 -16.68 7.49 39.88
C VAL A 157 -17.82 6.78 40.60
N ALA A 158 -18.96 7.45 40.79
CA ALA A 158 -20.08 6.86 41.53
C ALA A 158 -20.59 5.56 40.91
N SER A 159 -20.68 5.49 39.57
CA SER A 159 -21.13 4.29 38.87
C SER A 159 -20.08 3.16 38.80
N THR A 160 -18.81 3.44 39.13
CA THR A 160 -17.76 2.42 39.22
C THR A 160 -17.83 1.63 40.52
N PHE A 161 -18.18 2.30 41.64
CA PHE A 161 -18.32 1.65 42.95
C PHE A 161 -19.64 0.88 43.08
N ASP A 162 -20.77 1.57 42.88
CA ASP A 162 -22.09 0.93 42.94
C ASP A 162 -23.12 1.76 42.15
N PRO A 163 -23.71 1.20 41.07
CA PRO A 163 -24.78 1.83 40.33
C PRO A 163 -26.00 2.22 41.17
N ARG A 164 -26.30 1.50 42.27
CA ARG A 164 -27.44 1.84 43.15
C ARG A 164 -27.16 3.08 43.97
N THR A 165 -25.96 3.18 44.55
CA THR A 165 -25.48 4.37 45.24
C THR A 165 -25.39 5.59 44.31
N ALA A 166 -24.99 5.40 43.05
CA ALA A 166 -25.05 6.49 42.06
C ALA A 166 -26.49 6.99 41.84
N HIS A 167 -27.47 6.09 41.81
CA HIS A 167 -28.87 6.44 41.64
C HIS A 167 -29.44 7.18 42.86
N THR A 168 -29.05 6.81 44.09
CA THR A 168 -29.50 7.50 45.31
C THR A 168 -28.90 8.90 45.43
N LEU A 169 -27.71 9.14 44.88
CA LEU A 169 -27.08 10.45 44.77
C LEU A 169 -27.67 11.34 43.66
N GLY A 170 -28.77 10.92 43.01
CA GLY A 170 -29.43 11.67 41.93
C GLY A 170 -28.70 11.62 40.59
N LEU A 171 -27.68 10.77 40.46
CA LEU A 171 -26.94 10.60 39.22
C LEU A 171 -27.64 9.57 38.32
N ARG A 172 -27.38 9.64 37.02
CA ARG A 172 -27.98 8.74 36.02
C ARG A 172 -26.95 7.68 35.59
N PRO A 173 -26.79 6.56 36.31
CA PRO A 173 -25.73 5.57 36.06
C PRO A 173 -25.80 4.96 34.64
N ARG A 174 -27.01 4.86 34.06
CA ARG A 174 -27.19 4.40 32.68
C ARG A 174 -26.58 5.36 31.65
N LEU A 175 -26.81 6.66 31.82
CA LEU A 175 -26.19 7.67 30.96
C LEU A 175 -24.67 7.68 31.16
N ALA A 176 -24.20 7.56 32.40
CA ALA A 176 -22.78 7.48 32.70
C ALA A 176 -22.09 6.29 31.99
N HIS A 177 -22.74 5.12 31.93
CA HIS A 177 -22.21 3.99 31.17
C HIS A 177 -22.18 4.26 29.66
N VAL A 178 -23.27 4.75 29.06
CA VAL A 178 -23.33 5.08 27.63
C VAL A 178 -22.30 6.15 27.25
N THR A 179 -22.16 7.21 28.06
CA THR A 179 -21.17 8.27 27.84
C THR A 179 -19.75 7.72 27.97
N LEU A 180 -19.50 6.79 28.89
CA LEU A 180 -18.19 6.17 29.00
C LEU A 180 -17.85 5.29 27.79
N VAL A 181 -18.80 4.46 27.33
CA VAL A 181 -18.62 3.67 26.11
C VAL A 181 -18.39 4.61 24.92
N GLY A 182 -19.14 5.71 24.83
CA GLY A 182 -18.94 6.76 23.82
C GLY A 182 -17.56 7.43 23.89
N LEU A 183 -17.01 7.66 25.09
CA LEU A 183 -15.66 8.19 25.27
C LEU A 183 -14.59 7.21 24.75
N VAL A 184 -14.77 5.91 25.00
CA VAL A 184 -13.89 4.85 24.47
C VAL A 184 -14.02 4.78 22.95
N THR A 185 -15.25 4.82 22.42
CA THR A 185 -15.50 4.87 20.97
C THR A 185 -14.80 6.07 20.33
N LEU A 186 -14.94 7.26 20.91
CA LEU A 186 -14.29 8.47 20.41
C LEU A 186 -12.76 8.30 20.39
N ALA A 187 -12.16 7.78 21.47
CA ALA A 187 -10.73 7.56 21.54
C ALA A 187 -10.23 6.59 20.45
N ILE A 188 -10.96 5.48 20.23
CA ILE A 188 -10.60 4.48 19.22
C ILE A 188 -10.77 5.06 17.81
N VAL A 189 -11.95 5.60 17.51
CA VAL A 189 -12.28 6.13 16.17
C VAL A 189 -11.40 7.32 15.79
N ALA A 190 -11.06 8.19 16.74
CA ALA A 190 -10.24 9.37 16.43
C ALA A 190 -8.76 9.04 16.23
N SER A 191 -8.31 7.89 16.73
CA SER A 191 -6.89 7.52 16.74
C SER A 191 -6.55 6.44 15.71
N PHE A 192 -7.48 5.53 15.37
CA PHE A 192 -7.15 4.35 14.56
C PHE A 192 -6.61 4.71 13.18
N HIS A 193 -7.15 5.75 12.52
CA HIS A 193 -6.80 6.06 11.13
C HIS A 193 -5.40 6.67 11.02
N ILE A 194 -4.81 7.02 12.17
CA ILE A 194 -3.52 7.68 12.29
C ILE A 194 -2.46 6.67 12.73
N VAL A 195 -2.75 5.88 13.76
CA VAL A 195 -1.75 5.03 14.43
C VAL A 195 -2.06 3.53 14.35
N GLY A 196 -3.17 3.14 13.74
CA GLY A 196 -3.59 1.74 13.61
C GLY A 196 -4.27 1.20 14.86
N THR A 197 -5.00 0.09 14.70
CA THR A 197 -5.77 -0.50 15.80
C THR A 197 -4.89 -1.08 16.91
N LEU A 198 -3.74 -1.68 16.55
CA LEU A 198 -2.79 -2.27 17.49
C LEU A 198 -2.24 -1.25 18.49
N LEU A 199 -1.74 -0.12 18.00
CA LEU A 199 -1.14 0.90 18.85
C LEU A 199 -2.19 1.62 19.70
N VAL A 200 -3.38 1.88 19.14
CA VAL A 200 -4.49 2.45 19.89
C VAL A 200 -4.84 1.58 21.10
N PHE A 201 -4.96 0.27 20.91
CA PHE A 201 -5.21 -0.66 22.01
C PHE A 201 -4.07 -0.67 23.04
N GLY A 202 -2.82 -0.70 22.56
CA GLY A 202 -1.63 -0.64 23.42
C GLY A 202 -1.61 0.60 24.32
N LEU A 203 -1.87 1.78 23.77
CA LEU A 203 -1.90 3.05 24.51
C LEU A 203 -3.18 3.21 25.37
N LEU A 204 -4.28 2.57 24.99
CA LEU A 204 -5.53 2.58 25.76
C LEU A 204 -5.41 1.75 27.05
N ILE A 205 -4.61 0.68 27.05
CA ILE A 205 -4.55 -0.26 28.18
C ILE A 205 -3.24 -0.16 28.97
N ALA A 206 -2.08 -0.21 28.31
CA ALA A 206 -0.81 -0.39 29.01
C ALA A 206 -0.39 0.83 29.86
N PRO A 207 -0.40 2.09 29.36
CA PRO A 207 -0.06 3.25 30.18
C PRO A 207 -1.00 3.47 31.38
N PRO A 208 -2.35 3.37 31.23
CA PRO A 208 -3.24 3.46 32.38
C PRO A 208 -3.05 2.33 33.41
N ALA A 209 -2.84 1.09 32.96
CA ALA A 209 -2.54 -0.02 33.86
C ALA A 209 -1.18 0.13 34.55
N ALA A 210 -0.20 0.75 33.89
CA ALA A 210 1.09 1.06 34.49
C ALA A 210 0.95 2.16 35.56
N ALA A 211 0.07 3.14 35.34
CA ALA A 211 -0.12 4.28 36.23
C ALA A 211 -0.83 3.93 37.55
N THR A 212 -1.70 2.91 37.57
CA THR A 212 -2.45 2.50 38.77
C THR A 212 -1.56 1.95 39.90
N TYR A 213 -0.33 1.52 39.62
CA TYR A 213 0.64 1.10 40.65
C TYR A 213 1.22 2.27 41.48
N TRP A 214 1.10 3.50 40.97
CA TRP A 214 1.78 4.68 41.53
C TRP A 214 0.83 5.79 41.99
N ALA A 215 -0.45 5.71 41.62
CA ALA A 215 -1.42 6.76 41.93
C ALA A 215 -2.78 6.18 42.34
N ASP A 216 -3.34 6.70 43.44
CA ASP A 216 -4.63 6.27 43.99
C ASP A 216 -5.80 7.19 43.56
N ARG A 217 -5.51 8.33 42.94
CA ARG A 217 -6.51 9.30 42.48
C ARG A 217 -6.65 9.23 40.96
N ILE A 218 -7.87 9.05 40.47
CA ILE A 218 -8.17 8.87 39.04
C ILE A 218 -7.59 9.99 38.15
N PRO A 219 -7.69 11.30 38.48
CA PRO A 219 -7.07 12.34 37.67
C PRO A 219 -5.53 12.22 37.62
N THR A 220 -4.91 11.77 38.71
CA THR A 220 -3.46 11.54 38.77
C THR A 220 -3.07 10.32 37.95
N VAL A 221 -3.89 9.26 37.95
CA VAL A 221 -3.70 8.10 37.06
C VAL A 221 -3.80 8.52 35.61
N MET A 222 -4.77 9.35 35.22
CA MET A 222 -4.90 9.87 33.86
C MET A 222 -3.68 10.68 33.42
N ALA A 223 -3.20 11.59 34.27
CA ALA A 223 -2.02 12.40 33.96
C ALA A 223 -0.76 11.53 33.83
N LEU A 224 -0.56 10.58 34.74
CA LEU A 224 0.58 9.68 34.70
C LEU A 224 0.50 8.73 33.50
N ALA A 225 -0.69 8.25 33.13
CA ALA A 225 -0.91 7.44 31.95
C ALA A 225 -0.58 8.21 30.66
N ALA A 226 -0.98 9.48 30.56
CA ALA A 226 -0.64 10.34 29.43
C ALA A 226 0.87 10.56 29.33
N LEU A 227 1.56 10.75 30.46
CA LEU A 227 3.03 10.88 30.51
C LEU A 227 3.73 9.59 30.09
N LEU A 228 3.29 8.43 30.59
CA LEU A 228 3.85 7.12 30.23
C LEU A 228 3.59 6.79 28.76
N GLY A 229 2.41 7.11 28.23
CA GLY A 229 2.09 6.97 26.81
C GLY A 229 2.95 7.88 25.93
N GLY A 230 3.12 9.14 26.33
CA GLY A 230 4.00 10.07 25.63
C GLY A 230 5.47 9.64 25.67
N LEU A 231 5.94 9.12 26.80
CA LEU A 231 7.27 8.52 26.91
C LEU A 231 7.41 7.31 25.97
N ALA A 232 6.40 6.45 25.90
CA ALA A 232 6.38 5.33 24.96
C ALA A 232 6.45 5.80 23.50
N THR A 233 5.76 6.90 23.16
CA THR A 233 5.80 7.50 21.82
C THR A 233 7.21 7.99 21.49
N VAL A 234 7.84 8.76 22.39
CA VAL A 234 9.19 9.30 22.17
C VAL A 234 10.21 8.16 22.02
N LEU A 235 10.23 7.21 22.96
CA LEU A 235 11.16 6.09 22.94
C LEU A 235 10.89 5.15 21.76
N GLY A 236 9.62 4.89 21.44
CA GLY A 236 9.22 4.03 20.32
C GLY A 236 9.63 4.62 18.97
N LEU A 237 9.44 5.91 18.75
CA LEU A 237 9.91 6.61 17.54
C LEU A 237 11.43 6.62 17.45
N LEU A 238 12.14 6.85 18.57
CA LEU A 238 13.60 6.83 18.60
C LEU A 238 14.17 5.45 18.25
N ILE A 239 13.58 4.38 18.80
CA ILE A 239 13.98 3.00 18.51
C ILE A 239 13.65 2.66 17.06
N SER A 240 12.44 2.99 16.60
CA SER A 240 12.00 2.74 15.23
C SER A 240 12.91 3.40 14.19
N TRP A 241 13.31 4.65 14.43
CA TRP A 241 14.23 5.38 13.56
C TRP A 241 15.60 4.67 13.40
N HIS A 242 16.18 4.18 14.49
CA HIS A 242 17.51 3.58 14.45
C HIS A 242 17.50 2.09 14.07
N ALA A 243 16.42 1.38 14.38
CA ALA A 243 16.29 -0.05 14.12
C ALA A 243 15.55 -0.37 12.80
N GLY A 244 14.99 0.63 12.12
CA GLY A 244 14.21 0.44 10.89
C GLY A 244 12.92 -0.36 11.11
N THR A 245 12.35 -0.33 12.32
CA THR A 245 11.15 -1.11 12.67
C THR A 245 9.86 -0.30 12.46
N ALA A 246 8.71 -0.99 12.34
CA ALA A 246 7.41 -0.34 12.23
C ALA A 246 7.12 0.56 13.45
N GLY A 247 6.92 1.87 13.24
CA GLY A 247 6.78 2.86 14.31
C GLY A 247 5.65 2.54 15.28
N GLY A 248 4.46 2.20 14.75
CA GLY A 248 3.28 1.91 15.55
C GLY A 248 3.47 0.72 16.49
N ALA A 249 3.96 -0.39 15.94
CA ALA A 249 4.26 -1.61 16.70
C ALA A 249 5.36 -1.37 17.75
N THR A 250 6.38 -0.58 17.41
CA THR A 250 7.50 -0.27 18.32
C THR A 250 7.02 0.55 19.52
N ILE A 251 6.19 1.58 19.30
CA ILE A 251 5.59 2.37 20.38
C ILE A 251 4.71 1.48 21.28
N ALA A 252 3.91 0.58 20.69
CA ALA A 252 3.06 -0.32 21.45
C ALA A 252 3.88 -1.29 22.33
N ALA A 253 4.95 -1.86 21.76
CA ALA A 253 5.89 -2.72 22.49
C ALA A 253 6.56 -1.97 23.65
N VAL A 254 6.98 -0.72 23.44
CA VAL A 254 7.53 0.12 24.51
C VAL A 254 6.48 0.42 25.58
N ALA A 255 5.24 0.73 25.21
CA ALA A 255 4.16 0.97 26.18
C ALA A 255 3.88 -0.25 27.07
N VAL A 256 3.86 -1.45 26.47
CA VAL A 256 3.74 -2.73 27.19
C VAL A 256 4.97 -2.98 28.07
N GLY A 257 6.17 -2.69 27.57
CA GLY A 257 7.40 -2.77 28.35
C GLY A 257 7.39 -1.86 29.57
N LEU A 258 6.92 -0.62 29.43
CA LEU A 258 6.75 0.34 30.54
C LEU A 258 5.73 -0.17 31.57
N PHE A 259 4.69 -0.87 31.15
CA PHE A 259 3.77 -1.54 32.08
C PHE A 259 4.47 -2.61 32.92
N PHE A 260 5.20 -3.53 32.30
CA PHE A 260 5.90 -4.58 33.05
C PHE A 260 7.00 -4.02 33.96
N LEU A 261 7.73 -2.99 33.50
CA LEU A 261 8.70 -2.27 34.32
C LEU A 261 8.04 -1.59 35.52
N SER A 262 6.89 -0.94 35.31
CA SER A 262 6.09 -0.33 36.36
C SER A 262 5.63 -1.35 37.41
N ALA A 263 5.08 -2.49 36.96
CA ALA A 263 4.64 -3.57 37.84
C ALA A 263 5.80 -4.19 38.63
N LEU A 264 6.94 -4.43 37.99
CA LEU A 264 8.14 -4.96 38.64
C LEU A 264 8.66 -3.97 39.70
N ALA A 265 8.78 -2.69 39.35
CA ALA A 265 9.23 -1.66 40.27
C ALA A 265 8.30 -1.50 41.48
N ALA A 266 6.98 -1.66 41.30
CA ALA A 266 6.02 -1.66 42.40
C ALA A 266 6.25 -2.85 43.36
N VAL A 267 6.45 -4.06 42.83
CA VAL A 267 6.75 -5.26 43.65
C VAL A 267 8.06 -5.11 44.42
N LEU A 268 9.13 -4.58 43.79
CA LEU A 268 10.40 -4.35 44.48
C LEU A 268 10.25 -3.30 45.58
N ARG A 269 9.53 -2.20 45.32
CA ARG A 269 9.28 -1.15 46.32
C ARG A 269 8.57 -1.72 47.55
N ASP A 270 7.57 -2.57 47.36
CA ASP A 270 6.78 -3.14 48.45
C ASP A 270 7.61 -4.17 49.26
N ARG A 271 8.48 -4.94 48.59
CA ARG A 271 9.46 -5.82 49.26
C ARG A 271 10.51 -5.06 50.07
N LEU A 272 10.96 -3.90 49.59
CA LEU A 272 11.94 -3.07 50.29
C LEU A 272 11.34 -2.31 51.49
N ARG A 273 10.03 -2.03 51.47
CA ARG A 273 9.32 -1.30 52.55
C ARG A 273 8.72 -2.20 53.64
N GLY A 274 8.59 -3.51 53.43
CA GLY A 274 7.97 -4.46 54.37
C GLY A 274 8.93 -5.45 55.04
N LYS A 275 9.11 -5.33 56.36
CA LYS A 275 9.61 -6.41 57.24
C LYS A 275 8.60 -7.57 57.24
N GLY A 276 9.01 -8.74 56.75
CA GLY A 276 8.42 -10.05 57.06
C GLY A 276 6.90 -10.23 56.87
N VAL A 277 6.47 -10.50 55.64
CA VAL A 277 5.29 -11.37 55.41
C VAL A 277 5.74 -12.54 54.53
N ARG A 278 5.33 -13.72 54.98
CA ARG A 278 5.73 -15.06 54.51
C ARG A 278 5.63 -15.23 53.00
N ALA A 279 6.63 -15.94 52.47
CA ALA A 279 6.65 -16.48 51.12
C ALA A 279 5.38 -17.29 50.79
N ALA A 280 4.57 -16.75 49.88
CA ALA A 280 3.66 -17.43 48.95
C ALA A 280 3.10 -16.32 48.04
N ALA A 281 3.46 -16.13 46.78
CA ALA A 281 3.99 -17.03 45.77
C ALA A 281 5.24 -16.43 45.13
N ALA A 282 6.39 -17.05 45.42
CA ALA A 282 7.58 -16.93 44.61
C ALA A 282 7.51 -18.02 43.52
N THR A 283 6.69 -17.79 42.50
CA THR A 283 6.68 -18.59 41.25
C THR A 283 5.99 -17.77 40.16
N ALA A 284 6.77 -16.97 39.44
CA ALA A 284 6.56 -16.57 38.03
C ALA A 284 7.55 -15.48 37.56
N SER A 285 8.43 -14.95 38.43
CA SER A 285 9.43 -13.93 38.04
C SER A 285 10.66 -14.47 37.31
N ALA A 286 10.53 -15.56 36.55
CA ALA A 286 11.59 -16.06 35.66
C ALA A 286 11.10 -16.55 34.29
N LEU A 287 9.82 -16.33 33.94
CA LEU A 287 9.28 -16.62 32.61
C LEU A 287 8.56 -15.38 32.06
N ALA A 288 9.35 -14.34 31.77
CA ALA A 288 8.92 -13.22 30.93
C ALA A 288 9.97 -12.87 29.86
N VAL A 289 10.85 -13.83 29.56
CA VAL A 289 11.54 -13.94 28.28
C VAL A 289 11.14 -15.31 27.75
N LEU A 290 10.63 -15.34 26.52
CA LEU A 290 9.97 -16.45 25.81
C LEU A 290 8.45 -16.55 26.07
N PRO A 291 7.65 -16.20 25.04
CA PRO A 291 7.65 -16.97 23.80
C PRO A 291 8.32 -16.22 22.64
N LEU A 292 9.59 -16.55 22.40
CA LEU A 292 10.18 -16.62 21.07
C LEU A 292 10.14 -18.06 20.53
N ALA A 293 9.43 -18.97 21.21
CA ALA A 293 9.14 -20.31 20.74
C ALA A 293 7.74 -20.34 20.11
N GLY A 294 7.63 -19.69 18.97
CA GLY A 294 6.55 -19.83 18.00
C GLY A 294 7.18 -19.87 16.62
N CYS A 295 7.67 -21.05 16.23
CA CYS A 295 8.30 -21.40 14.95
C CYS A 295 9.62 -20.67 14.63
N GLY A 296 10.66 -20.90 15.44
CA GLY A 296 12.01 -20.89 14.91
C GLY A 296 12.21 -22.12 14.02
N THR A 297 12.47 -21.91 12.73
CA THR A 297 13.07 -22.92 11.86
C THR A 297 14.38 -23.42 12.49
N PRO A 298 14.74 -24.70 12.32
CA PRO A 298 15.89 -25.26 13.02
C PRO A 298 17.17 -24.51 12.63
N THR A 299 17.97 -24.18 13.65
CA THR A 299 19.29 -23.57 13.52
C THR A 299 20.17 -24.42 12.62
N GLU A 300 20.38 -23.93 11.40
CA GLU A 300 21.45 -24.37 10.54
C GLU A 300 22.78 -23.88 11.16
N ALA A 301 23.84 -24.69 11.01
CA ALA A 301 25.23 -24.29 11.30
C ALA A 301 25.54 -22.91 10.68
N PRO A 302 26.58 -22.14 11.08
CA PRO A 302 26.83 -20.82 10.50
C PRO A 302 27.03 -20.92 8.99
N GLY A 303 25.91 -20.82 8.30
CA GLY A 303 25.72 -20.88 6.87
C GLY A 303 25.81 -19.45 6.38
N THR A 304 26.48 -19.31 5.25
CA THR A 304 26.46 -18.13 4.40
C THR A 304 25.12 -17.40 4.50
N VAL A 305 25.16 -16.12 4.89
CA VAL A 305 23.99 -15.21 4.87
C VAL A 305 23.20 -15.50 3.60
N GLU A 306 22.00 -16.07 3.77
CA GLU A 306 21.13 -16.40 2.64
C GLU A 306 20.80 -15.07 1.95
N THR A 307 21.32 -14.92 0.74
CA THR A 307 21.18 -13.68 -0.02
C THR A 307 19.70 -13.55 -0.41
N PRO A 308 18.98 -12.50 0.04
CA PRO A 308 17.55 -12.36 -0.26
C PRO A 308 17.30 -12.46 -1.76
N HIS A 309 16.20 -13.12 -2.16
CA HIS A 309 15.91 -13.27 -3.59
C HIS A 309 15.67 -11.92 -4.25
N GLY A 310 16.39 -11.68 -5.36
CA GLY A 310 16.40 -10.37 -6.04
C GLY A 310 17.33 -9.33 -5.41
N TYR A 311 18.09 -9.68 -4.37
CA TYR A 311 19.18 -8.85 -3.86
C TYR A 311 20.27 -8.67 -4.92
N VAL A 312 20.72 -7.44 -5.08
CA VAL A 312 21.90 -7.08 -5.87
C VAL A 312 22.90 -6.44 -4.91
N ALA A 313 24.19 -6.75 -5.07
CA ALA A 313 25.23 -6.17 -4.23
C ALA A 313 25.16 -4.64 -4.22
N GLY A 314 25.06 -4.04 -3.02
CA GLY A 314 24.90 -2.59 -2.84
C GLY A 314 23.45 -2.09 -2.85
N ALA A 315 22.46 -2.99 -2.98
CA ALA A 315 21.06 -2.68 -2.80
C ALA A 315 20.65 -2.69 -1.32
N GLN A 316 19.71 -1.82 -0.98
CA GLN A 316 19.03 -1.79 0.31
C GLN A 316 17.59 -2.24 0.11
N GLU A 317 17.16 -3.22 0.90
CA GLU A 317 15.74 -3.58 1.00
C GLU A 317 14.99 -2.50 1.80
N THR A 318 13.82 -2.10 1.30
CA THR A 318 12.99 -1.04 1.88
C THR A 318 11.59 -1.57 2.17
N ALA A 319 10.91 -1.00 3.16
CA ALA A 319 9.54 -1.36 3.51
C ALA A 319 8.49 -0.82 2.51
N GLU A 320 8.86 0.21 1.75
CA GLU A 320 7.96 0.92 0.83
C GLU A 320 8.48 0.87 -0.62
N PRO A 321 7.57 0.96 -1.61
CA PRO A 321 7.93 1.09 -3.02
C PRO A 321 8.94 2.21 -3.28
N GLN A 322 9.91 1.93 -4.15
CA GLN A 322 10.96 2.87 -4.54
C GLN A 322 10.69 3.35 -5.96
N SER A 323 9.51 3.95 -6.15
CA SER A 323 9.00 4.35 -7.45
C SER A 323 9.86 5.44 -8.09
N ARG A 324 10.31 5.19 -9.32
CA ARG A 324 11.13 6.12 -10.10
C ARG A 324 10.62 6.21 -11.53
N LEU A 325 10.71 7.39 -12.12
CA LEU A 325 10.43 7.62 -13.53
C LEU A 325 11.73 7.81 -14.29
N VAL A 326 11.96 6.99 -15.32
CA VAL A 326 13.02 7.26 -16.31
C VAL A 326 12.40 8.14 -17.38
N LEU A 327 12.97 9.32 -17.57
CA LEU A 327 12.49 10.37 -18.46
C LEU A 327 13.48 10.55 -19.61
N ALA A 328 12.97 10.77 -20.82
CA ALA A 328 13.80 11.08 -21.98
C ALA A 328 13.22 12.26 -22.78
N ASP A 329 14.12 13.00 -23.42
CA ASP A 329 13.80 14.13 -24.28
C ASP A 329 14.20 13.80 -25.74
N ARG A 330 13.20 13.69 -26.63
CA ARG A 330 13.43 13.44 -28.07
C ARG A 330 14.21 14.52 -28.78
N GLY A 331 14.12 15.77 -28.32
CA GLY A 331 14.78 16.91 -28.95
C GLY A 331 16.26 17.01 -28.57
N THR A 332 16.57 16.88 -27.29
CA THR A 332 17.95 17.03 -26.77
C THR A 332 18.69 15.71 -26.62
N GLY A 333 17.97 14.58 -26.54
CA GLY A 333 18.54 13.28 -26.21
C GLY A 333 18.84 13.09 -24.73
N ALA A 334 18.54 14.06 -23.87
CA ALA A 334 18.81 13.97 -22.44
C ALA A 334 17.97 12.88 -21.76
N ILE A 335 18.56 12.22 -20.78
CA ILE A 335 17.93 11.17 -19.98
C ILE A 335 18.07 11.53 -18.49
N GLN A 336 16.97 11.49 -17.76
CA GLN A 336 16.94 11.76 -16.33
C GLN A 336 16.15 10.68 -15.59
N VAL A 337 16.45 10.48 -14.32
CA VAL A 337 15.65 9.64 -13.43
C VAL A 337 15.09 10.52 -12.32
N LEU A 338 13.77 10.59 -12.22
CA LEU A 338 13.04 11.27 -11.15
C LEU A 338 12.67 10.25 -10.06
N ASP A 339 13.11 10.50 -8.84
CA ASP A 339 12.75 9.72 -7.66
C ASP A 339 11.47 10.31 -7.03
N LEU A 340 10.37 9.56 -7.08
CA LEU A 340 9.03 10.08 -6.71
C LEU A 340 8.84 10.26 -5.19
N THR A 341 9.72 9.65 -4.41
CA THR A 341 9.73 9.72 -2.95
C THR A 341 10.54 10.93 -2.47
N THR A 342 11.71 11.15 -3.06
CA THR A 342 12.63 12.24 -2.65
C THR A 342 12.51 13.51 -3.51
N GLU A 343 11.80 13.43 -4.62
CA GLU A 343 11.65 14.48 -5.65
C GLU A 343 12.98 14.89 -6.30
N GLN A 344 14.04 14.10 -6.10
CA GLN A 344 15.34 14.34 -6.70
C GLN A 344 15.37 13.87 -8.14
N VAL A 345 15.99 14.68 -8.99
CA VAL A 345 16.24 14.38 -10.39
C VAL A 345 17.73 14.10 -10.57
N ALA A 346 18.06 12.91 -11.05
CA ALA A 346 19.42 12.51 -11.39
C ALA A 346 19.61 12.52 -12.90
N ASP A 347 20.75 13.03 -13.36
CA ASP A 347 21.19 12.89 -14.74
C ASP A 347 21.62 11.44 -15.00
N SER A 348 21.19 10.86 -16.11
CA SER A 348 21.51 9.49 -16.52
C SER A 348 22.08 9.43 -17.95
N GLY A 349 22.65 10.54 -18.43
CA GLY A 349 23.35 10.62 -19.70
C GLY A 349 22.46 11.04 -20.87
N THR A 350 22.93 10.75 -22.08
CA THR A 350 22.26 11.12 -23.33
C THR A 350 22.18 9.96 -24.31
N ALA A 351 21.18 10.00 -25.19
CA ALA A 351 21.05 9.14 -26.36
C ALA A 351 20.72 9.99 -27.59
N ASP A 352 21.42 9.76 -28.69
CA ASP A 352 21.24 10.56 -29.90
C ASP A 352 19.89 10.23 -30.56
N SER A 353 19.10 11.25 -30.89
CA SER A 353 17.83 11.09 -31.62
C SER A 353 16.87 10.07 -30.95
N VAL A 354 16.58 10.25 -29.67
CA VAL A 354 15.63 9.42 -28.92
C VAL A 354 14.31 9.30 -29.70
N ARG A 355 13.80 8.07 -29.81
CA ARG A 355 12.56 7.74 -30.52
C ARG A 355 11.46 7.32 -29.57
N GLU A 356 11.80 6.53 -28.56
CA GLU A 356 10.86 6.00 -27.56
C GLU A 356 11.64 5.45 -26.36
N ILE A 357 10.90 5.09 -25.32
CA ILE A 357 11.41 4.40 -24.14
C ILE A 357 10.55 3.19 -23.83
N ALA A 358 11.17 2.04 -23.58
CA ALA A 358 10.50 0.86 -23.04
C ALA A 358 10.95 0.63 -21.60
N GLY A 359 10.13 -0.04 -20.79
CA GLY A 359 10.46 -0.33 -19.39
C GLY A 359 10.03 -1.72 -18.97
N ASP A 360 10.88 -2.41 -18.21
CA ASP A 360 10.62 -3.75 -17.69
C ASP A 360 10.34 -3.79 -16.17
N GLY A 361 10.23 -2.62 -15.54
CA GLY A 361 9.90 -2.45 -14.12
C GLY A 361 11.10 -2.10 -13.26
N ARG A 362 12.32 -2.25 -13.81
CA ARG A 362 13.55 -1.76 -13.19
C ARG A 362 14.40 -0.93 -14.15
N TYR A 363 14.49 -1.36 -15.40
CA TYR A 363 15.30 -0.67 -16.40
C TYR A 363 14.45 0.16 -17.34
N GLY A 364 14.97 1.32 -17.69
CA GLY A 364 14.55 2.10 -18.85
C GLY A 364 15.43 1.77 -20.06
N TYR A 365 14.81 1.41 -21.17
CA TYR A 365 15.44 1.11 -22.44
C TYR A 365 15.17 2.29 -23.38
N VAL A 366 16.11 3.24 -23.43
CA VAL A 366 15.98 4.48 -24.20
C VAL A 366 16.48 4.23 -25.62
N SER A 367 15.56 4.14 -26.57
CA SER A 367 15.87 3.76 -27.95
C SER A 367 16.17 4.97 -28.83
N ALA A 368 17.33 4.92 -29.47
CA ALA A 368 17.78 5.79 -30.55
C ALA A 368 17.56 5.10 -31.91
N ALA A 369 18.01 5.73 -33.01
CA ALA A 369 17.78 5.22 -34.36
C ALA A 369 18.28 3.77 -34.59
N ASN A 370 19.47 3.43 -34.09
CA ASN A 370 20.10 2.12 -34.32
C ASN A 370 20.63 1.45 -33.03
N SER A 371 20.34 2.03 -31.86
CA SER A 371 20.86 1.55 -30.59
C SER A 371 19.89 1.87 -29.47
N THR A 372 19.96 1.14 -28.36
CA THR A 372 19.19 1.42 -27.15
C THR A 372 20.13 1.54 -25.97
N ARG A 373 20.04 2.65 -25.23
CA ARG A 373 20.74 2.85 -23.96
C ARG A 373 19.95 2.23 -22.82
N ILE A 374 20.61 1.52 -21.91
CA ILE A 374 19.97 0.85 -20.78
C ILE A 374 20.29 1.62 -19.49
N VAL A 375 19.24 2.09 -18.82
CA VAL A 375 19.32 2.80 -17.55
C VAL A 375 18.73 1.93 -16.45
N ASP A 376 19.53 1.56 -15.45
CA ASP A 376 19.05 1.01 -14.19
C ASP A 376 18.54 2.16 -13.33
N SER A 377 17.22 2.22 -13.11
CA SER A 377 16.68 3.26 -12.24
C SER A 377 17.10 3.07 -10.80
N GLY A 378 17.61 1.89 -10.41
CA GLY A 378 17.95 1.56 -9.03
C GLY A 378 16.73 1.37 -8.12
N GLY A 379 15.53 1.20 -8.67
CA GLY A 379 14.32 0.83 -7.93
C GLY A 379 13.70 -0.42 -8.54
N TRP A 380 13.42 -1.44 -7.73
CA TRP A 380 12.66 -2.61 -8.16
C TRP A 380 11.92 -3.26 -6.98
N MET A 381 11.01 -4.16 -7.32
CA MET A 381 10.31 -5.00 -6.36
C MET A 381 10.38 -6.47 -6.75
N VAL A 382 10.21 -7.34 -5.76
CA VAL A 382 10.07 -8.78 -5.91
C VAL A 382 8.76 -9.19 -5.25
N ASP A 383 7.80 -9.63 -6.06
CA ASP A 383 6.47 -10.04 -5.62
C ASP A 383 6.43 -11.56 -5.46
N HIS A 384 6.19 -12.02 -4.23
CA HIS A 384 6.02 -13.43 -3.87
C HIS A 384 4.55 -13.87 -3.91
N GLY A 385 3.62 -12.94 -4.20
CA GLY A 385 2.17 -13.14 -4.24
C GLY A 385 1.49 -12.91 -2.89
N ASP A 386 2.13 -13.29 -1.78
CA ASP A 386 1.65 -13.05 -0.41
C ASP A 386 2.32 -11.85 0.26
N HIS A 387 3.52 -11.47 -0.18
CA HIS A 387 4.24 -10.26 0.21
C HIS A 387 5.14 -9.76 -0.94
N VAL A 388 5.61 -8.53 -0.80
CA VAL A 388 6.47 -7.86 -1.79
C VAL A 388 7.69 -7.29 -1.05
N HIS A 389 8.88 -7.55 -1.58
CA HIS A 389 10.10 -6.87 -1.17
C HIS A 389 10.39 -5.70 -2.11
N TYR A 390 10.72 -4.54 -1.56
CA TYR A 390 11.15 -3.38 -2.34
C TYR A 390 12.63 -3.17 -2.15
N TYR A 391 13.31 -2.74 -3.22
CA TYR A 391 14.74 -2.54 -3.21
C TYR A 391 15.10 -1.18 -3.80
N ARG A 392 16.11 -0.55 -3.17
CA ARG A 392 16.74 0.68 -3.61
C ARG A 392 18.22 0.45 -3.85
N ALA A 393 18.73 0.98 -4.95
CA ALA A 393 20.14 1.04 -5.29
C ALA A 393 20.47 2.38 -5.98
N PRO A 394 21.75 2.71 -6.16
CA PRO A 394 22.17 3.82 -7.01
C PRO A 394 21.67 3.65 -8.45
N ILE A 395 21.33 4.77 -9.09
CA ILE A 395 21.02 4.82 -10.52
C ILE A 395 22.29 4.54 -11.30
N ARG A 396 22.20 3.70 -12.35
CA ARG A 396 23.35 3.31 -13.16
C ARG A 396 23.00 3.38 -14.65
N ASP A 397 23.96 3.86 -15.41
CA ASP A 397 23.98 3.69 -16.86
C ASP A 397 24.73 2.40 -17.19
N LEU A 398 24.06 1.47 -17.86
CA LEU A 398 24.62 0.15 -18.18
C LEU A 398 25.22 0.07 -19.58
N GLY A 399 25.14 1.15 -20.37
CA GLY A 399 25.64 1.21 -21.73
C GLY A 399 24.55 0.96 -22.78
N THR A 400 24.95 0.51 -23.97
CA THR A 400 24.09 0.45 -25.16
C THR A 400 24.06 -0.93 -25.81
N VAL A 401 22.89 -1.31 -26.32
CA VAL A 401 22.70 -2.47 -27.22
C VAL A 401 22.37 -2.02 -28.63
N GLU A 402 22.61 -2.89 -29.62
CA GLU A 402 22.28 -2.63 -31.02
C GLU A 402 20.79 -2.90 -31.31
N GLY A 403 20.18 -2.02 -32.10
CA GLY A 403 18.78 -2.06 -32.48
C GLY A 403 17.89 -1.17 -31.63
N GLN A 404 16.70 -0.89 -32.15
CA GLN A 404 15.68 -0.08 -31.48
C GLN A 404 14.75 -0.99 -30.67
N VAL A 405 14.76 -0.90 -29.34
CA VAL A 405 13.84 -1.63 -28.46
C VAL A 405 12.48 -0.94 -28.42
N ARG A 406 11.43 -1.68 -28.79
CA ARG A 406 10.02 -1.26 -28.81
C ARG A 406 9.27 -1.63 -27.54
N ALA A 407 9.62 -2.79 -26.96
CA ALA A 407 9.03 -3.30 -25.73
C ALA A 407 10.04 -4.18 -24.99
N ALA A 408 9.93 -4.23 -23.66
CA ALA A 408 10.80 -5.03 -22.82
C ALA A 408 9.96 -5.78 -21.78
N TYR A 409 10.24 -7.07 -21.63
CA TYR A 409 9.57 -7.93 -20.65
C TYR A 409 10.63 -8.77 -19.95
N SER A 410 10.58 -8.84 -18.63
CA SER A 410 11.58 -9.54 -17.83
C SER A 410 10.96 -10.48 -16.82
N ASP A 411 11.71 -11.52 -16.49
CA ASP A 411 11.53 -12.32 -15.28
C ASP A 411 12.86 -12.31 -14.48
N PRO A 412 12.97 -13.05 -13.36
CA PRO A 412 14.20 -13.07 -12.56
C PRO A 412 15.46 -13.61 -13.28
N VAL A 413 15.33 -14.23 -14.46
CA VAL A 413 16.42 -14.92 -15.16
C VAL A 413 16.76 -14.27 -16.50
N VAL A 414 15.76 -13.76 -17.22
CA VAL A 414 15.96 -13.14 -18.55
C VAL A 414 15.22 -11.83 -18.72
N ALA A 415 15.79 -10.94 -19.52
CA ALA A 415 15.11 -9.76 -20.07
C ALA A 415 14.97 -9.92 -21.60
N ALA A 416 13.74 -9.99 -22.09
CA ALA A 416 13.42 -10.09 -23.51
C ALA A 416 13.12 -8.71 -24.09
N LEU A 417 14.01 -8.21 -24.94
CA LEU A 417 13.94 -6.91 -25.60
C LEU A 417 13.45 -7.10 -27.04
N GLN A 418 12.22 -6.68 -27.31
CA GLN A 418 11.61 -6.76 -28.63
C GLN A 418 12.11 -5.62 -29.49
N LEU A 419 12.76 -5.95 -30.60
CA LEU A 419 13.40 -4.99 -31.50
C LEU A 419 12.47 -4.58 -32.63
N ASP A 420 12.68 -3.36 -33.12
CA ASP A 420 12.12 -2.92 -34.39
C ASP A 420 12.63 -3.84 -35.51
N GLY A 421 11.72 -4.39 -36.31
CA GLY A 421 12.01 -5.46 -37.28
C GLY A 421 11.60 -6.87 -36.84
N GLY A 422 11.08 -7.04 -35.62
CA GLY A 422 10.38 -8.26 -35.18
C GLY A 422 11.24 -9.32 -34.50
N ALA A 423 12.56 -9.11 -34.41
CA ALA A 423 13.44 -9.96 -33.60
C ALA A 423 13.29 -9.66 -32.10
N THR A 424 13.61 -10.63 -31.25
CA THR A 424 13.73 -10.42 -29.79
C THR A 424 15.13 -10.80 -29.31
N MET A 425 15.80 -9.85 -28.66
CA MET A 425 17.09 -10.05 -28.00
C MET A 425 16.83 -10.49 -26.55
N VAL A 426 17.37 -11.63 -26.12
CA VAL A 426 17.18 -12.13 -24.75
C VAL A 426 18.48 -11.96 -23.97
N LEU A 427 18.46 -11.10 -22.98
CA LEU A 427 19.59 -10.80 -22.11
C LEU A 427 19.57 -11.68 -20.85
N ASP A 428 20.76 -11.99 -20.34
CA ASP A 428 20.95 -12.58 -19.00
C ASP A 428 20.63 -11.52 -17.92
N ARG A 429 19.64 -11.81 -17.09
CA ARG A 429 19.18 -10.88 -16.06
C ARG A 429 20.21 -10.68 -14.94
N ALA A 430 20.90 -11.74 -14.54
CA ALA A 430 21.89 -11.70 -13.46
C ALA A 430 23.15 -10.92 -13.88
N ALA A 431 23.58 -11.08 -15.13
CA ALA A 431 24.65 -10.27 -15.71
C ALA A 431 24.26 -8.78 -15.73
N LEU A 432 23.01 -8.47 -16.13
CA LEU A 432 22.49 -7.11 -16.17
C LEU A 432 22.42 -6.48 -14.77
N ASP A 433 22.03 -7.26 -13.76
CA ASP A 433 22.05 -6.84 -12.35
C ASP A 433 23.46 -6.44 -11.87
N GLN A 434 24.47 -7.19 -12.32
CA GLN A 434 25.88 -6.93 -12.03
C GLN A 434 26.46 -5.78 -12.88
N GLY A 435 25.69 -5.23 -13.82
CA GLY A 435 26.07 -4.10 -14.67
C GLY A 435 26.76 -4.51 -15.98
N SER A 436 26.61 -5.75 -16.41
CA SER A 436 27.15 -6.25 -17.69
C SER A 436 26.02 -6.69 -18.62
N ILE A 437 26.14 -6.38 -19.91
CA ILE A 437 25.13 -6.76 -20.90
C ILE A 437 25.59 -8.05 -21.59
N VAL A 438 24.89 -9.15 -21.33
CA VAL A 438 25.17 -10.46 -21.94
C VAL A 438 23.93 -10.94 -22.68
N GLU A 439 24.01 -11.00 -24.00
CA GLU A 439 22.98 -11.61 -24.83
C GLU A 439 23.10 -13.13 -24.77
N ARG A 440 22.04 -13.80 -24.31
CA ARG A 440 21.96 -15.26 -24.24
C ARG A 440 21.55 -15.88 -25.56
N VAL A 441 20.48 -15.33 -26.13
CA VAL A 441 19.90 -15.85 -27.37
C VAL A 441 19.17 -14.75 -28.13
N ARG A 442 19.19 -14.86 -29.45
CA ARG A 442 18.39 -14.03 -30.35
C ARG A 442 17.29 -14.84 -31.00
N ILE A 443 16.06 -14.36 -30.89
CA ILE A 443 14.91 -14.90 -31.62
C ILE A 443 14.76 -14.04 -32.87
N ALA A 444 15.04 -14.63 -34.04
CA ALA A 444 15.10 -13.88 -35.30
C ALA A 444 13.74 -13.33 -35.76
N ASP A 445 12.65 -14.06 -35.50
CA ASP A 445 11.30 -13.68 -35.88
C ASP A 445 10.33 -14.04 -34.75
N GLY A 446 9.79 -12.99 -34.12
CA GLY A 446 8.72 -13.09 -33.15
C GLY A 446 8.94 -12.24 -31.90
N ALA A 447 7.84 -11.71 -31.38
CA ALA A 447 7.79 -10.99 -30.12
C ALA A 447 7.78 -11.99 -28.96
N ALA A 448 8.87 -12.06 -28.21
CA ALA A 448 8.99 -12.97 -27.08
C ALA A 448 8.65 -12.29 -25.74
N VAL A 449 7.97 -13.03 -24.87
CA VAL A 449 7.62 -12.61 -23.51
C VAL A 449 7.98 -13.74 -22.54
N PRO A 450 8.82 -13.50 -21.51
CA PRO A 450 9.10 -14.48 -20.48
C PRO A 450 7.87 -14.68 -19.60
N TYR A 451 7.50 -15.94 -19.39
CA TYR A 451 6.37 -16.32 -18.57
C TYR A 451 6.50 -17.77 -18.09
N ALA A 452 6.31 -17.99 -16.79
CA ALA A 452 6.35 -19.30 -16.17
C ALA A 452 7.57 -20.15 -16.58
N GLU A 453 8.76 -19.53 -16.52
CA GLU A 453 10.08 -20.10 -16.85
C GLU A 453 10.32 -20.42 -18.33
N HIS A 454 9.43 -19.96 -19.20
CA HIS A 454 9.49 -20.18 -20.64
C HIS A 454 9.45 -18.84 -21.39
N LEU A 455 9.71 -18.89 -22.69
CA LEU A 455 9.47 -17.77 -23.61
C LEU A 455 8.23 -18.09 -24.44
N LEU A 456 7.23 -17.21 -24.36
CA LEU A 456 6.08 -17.22 -25.27
C LEU A 456 6.42 -16.32 -26.45
N VAL A 457 6.53 -16.91 -27.64
CA VAL A 457 6.99 -16.23 -28.86
C VAL A 457 5.81 -16.10 -29.82
N ALA A 458 5.35 -14.88 -30.03
CA ALA A 458 4.30 -14.57 -31.00
C ALA A 458 4.93 -14.29 -32.38
N THR A 459 4.53 -15.08 -33.37
CA THR A 459 4.95 -14.98 -34.77
C THR A 459 3.74 -14.80 -35.68
N GLY A 460 3.94 -14.47 -36.96
CA GLY A 460 2.82 -14.43 -37.92
C GLY A 460 2.03 -15.75 -38.03
N ALA A 461 2.61 -16.88 -37.63
CA ALA A 461 1.98 -18.20 -37.63
C ALA A 461 1.23 -18.55 -36.34
N GLY A 462 1.28 -17.71 -35.30
CA GLY A 462 0.68 -17.96 -33.98
C GLY A 462 1.70 -17.88 -32.85
N VAL A 463 1.30 -18.35 -31.66
CA VAL A 463 2.11 -18.28 -30.43
C VAL A 463 2.75 -19.63 -30.13
N ARG A 464 4.06 -19.63 -29.90
CA ARG A 464 4.85 -20.82 -29.59
C ARG A 464 5.46 -20.70 -28.20
N VAL A 465 5.61 -21.83 -27.52
CA VAL A 465 6.33 -21.94 -26.25
C VAL A 465 7.74 -22.45 -26.54
N ARG A 466 8.72 -21.73 -26.01
CA ARG A 466 10.15 -22.07 -26.11
C ARG A 466 10.77 -22.09 -24.72
N THR A 467 11.90 -22.78 -24.57
CA THR A 467 12.76 -22.60 -23.40
C THR A 467 13.42 -21.22 -23.44
N ARG A 468 14.05 -20.79 -22.33
CA ARG A 468 14.83 -19.54 -22.28
C ARG A 468 16.01 -19.51 -23.25
N ASP A 469 16.49 -20.68 -23.67
CA ASP A 469 17.55 -20.86 -24.68
C ASP A 469 16.98 -21.09 -26.10
N ASN A 470 15.69 -20.75 -26.31
CA ASN A 470 14.99 -20.84 -27.59
C ASN A 470 14.78 -22.26 -28.16
N ALA A 471 14.85 -23.31 -27.33
CA ALA A 471 14.49 -24.66 -27.75
C ALA A 471 12.96 -24.82 -27.81
N ALA A 472 12.44 -25.61 -28.75
CA ALA A 472 11.01 -25.82 -28.92
C ALA A 472 10.40 -26.67 -27.78
N VAL A 473 9.27 -26.23 -27.23
CA VAL A 473 8.53 -26.96 -26.18
C VAL A 473 7.17 -27.41 -26.69
N THR A 474 6.30 -26.47 -27.03
CA THR A 474 4.98 -26.74 -27.62
C THR A 474 4.50 -25.52 -28.40
N ASP A 475 3.44 -25.68 -29.18
CA ASP A 475 2.76 -24.58 -29.88
C ASP A 475 1.36 -24.41 -29.30
N ILE A 476 0.88 -23.16 -29.21
CA ILE A 476 -0.48 -22.88 -28.71
C ILE A 476 -1.47 -23.16 -29.83
N THR A 477 -2.38 -24.11 -29.59
CA THR A 477 -3.37 -24.56 -30.58
C THR A 477 -4.33 -23.46 -31.02
N GLU A 478 -4.73 -22.59 -30.09
CA GLU A 478 -5.66 -21.49 -30.38
C GLU A 478 -4.94 -20.41 -31.22
N PRO A 479 -5.44 -20.07 -32.43
CA PRO A 479 -4.75 -19.16 -33.33
C PRO A 479 -4.72 -17.73 -32.81
N CYS A 480 -3.66 -16.99 -33.14
CA CYS A 480 -3.59 -15.53 -32.98
C CYS A 480 -3.18 -14.91 -34.31
N PRO A 481 -4.13 -14.60 -35.21
CA PRO A 481 -3.82 -14.02 -36.51
C PRO A 481 -3.20 -12.63 -36.35
N ASP A 482 -2.07 -12.38 -37.00
CA ASP A 482 -1.32 -11.11 -37.00
C ASP A 482 -1.19 -10.51 -35.59
N PRO A 483 -0.38 -11.15 -34.72
CA PRO A 483 -0.26 -10.76 -33.33
C PRO A 483 0.38 -9.37 -33.20
N ARG A 484 -0.28 -8.47 -32.47
CA ARG A 484 0.16 -7.09 -32.19
C ARG A 484 -0.12 -6.73 -30.74
N GLY A 485 0.90 -6.24 -30.05
CA GLY A 485 0.83 -5.86 -28.64
C GLY A 485 0.80 -7.08 -27.72
N GLN A 486 1.51 -6.97 -26.60
CA GLN A 486 1.52 -7.99 -25.57
C GLN A 486 1.36 -7.34 -24.20
N ALA A 487 0.87 -8.11 -23.23
CA ALA A 487 0.77 -7.66 -21.85
C ALA A 487 0.94 -8.85 -20.90
N VAL A 488 1.79 -8.69 -19.89
CA VAL A 488 1.90 -9.65 -18.79
C VAL A 488 0.93 -9.24 -17.69
N THR A 489 0.07 -10.18 -17.27
CA THR A 489 -0.94 -9.99 -16.22
C THR A 489 -0.80 -11.08 -15.15
N ARG A 490 -1.39 -10.89 -13.97
CA ARG A 490 -1.52 -11.95 -12.94
C ARG A 490 -2.36 -13.16 -13.38
N ARG A 491 -2.99 -13.09 -14.57
CA ARG A 491 -3.83 -14.15 -15.14
C ARG A 491 -3.18 -14.83 -16.35
N GLY A 492 -1.99 -14.40 -16.79
CA GLY A 492 -1.34 -14.93 -17.98
C GLY A 492 -0.79 -13.83 -18.89
N VAL A 493 -0.26 -14.24 -20.03
CA VAL A 493 0.21 -13.33 -21.08
C VAL A 493 -0.88 -13.13 -22.11
N VAL A 494 -1.20 -11.87 -22.38
CA VAL A 494 -2.17 -11.48 -23.40
C VAL A 494 -1.42 -11.08 -24.66
N PHE A 495 -1.84 -11.64 -25.80
CA PHE A 495 -1.42 -11.23 -27.14
C PHE A 495 -2.62 -10.63 -27.86
N GLY A 496 -2.47 -9.42 -28.38
CA GLY A 496 -3.49 -8.82 -29.23
C GLY A 496 -3.46 -9.50 -30.60
N CYS A 497 -4.62 -9.85 -31.13
CA CYS A 497 -4.77 -10.53 -32.41
C CYS A 497 -5.73 -9.72 -33.31
N ALA A 498 -5.73 -10.01 -34.62
CA ALA A 498 -6.69 -9.41 -35.55
C ALA A 498 -8.15 -9.58 -35.13
N ASP A 499 -8.47 -10.70 -34.47
CA ASP A 499 -9.82 -11.14 -34.11
C ASP A 499 -10.15 -11.01 -32.61
N GLY A 500 -9.24 -10.47 -31.79
CA GLY A 500 -9.46 -10.31 -30.35
C GLY A 500 -8.15 -10.29 -29.55
N ALA A 501 -8.15 -10.98 -28.41
CA ALA A 501 -6.96 -11.24 -27.61
C ALA A 501 -6.82 -12.74 -27.33
N LEU A 502 -5.61 -13.27 -27.44
CA LEU A 502 -5.25 -14.61 -26.98
C LEU A 502 -4.60 -14.51 -25.60
N VAL A 503 -5.16 -15.18 -24.60
CA VAL A 503 -4.61 -15.25 -23.25
C VAL A 503 -3.94 -16.61 -23.07
N VAL A 504 -2.63 -16.60 -22.83
CA VAL A 504 -1.85 -17.82 -22.61
C VAL A 504 -1.54 -17.96 -21.12
N THR A 505 -1.89 -19.11 -20.57
CA THR A 505 -1.73 -19.44 -19.14
C THR A 505 -0.99 -20.77 -18.99
N ARG A 506 -0.27 -20.95 -17.88
CA ARG A 506 0.28 -22.25 -17.50
C ARG A 506 -0.70 -22.94 -16.54
N GLN A 507 -1.17 -24.12 -16.91
CA GLN A 507 -2.00 -24.99 -16.08
C GLN A 507 -1.21 -26.27 -15.81
N ASN A 508 -0.70 -26.43 -14.58
CA ASN A 508 0.26 -27.48 -14.24
C ASN A 508 1.52 -27.39 -15.13
N GLU A 509 1.80 -28.43 -15.93
CA GLU A 509 2.93 -28.49 -16.86
C GLU A 509 2.56 -28.16 -18.31
N THR A 510 1.33 -27.74 -18.58
CA THR A 510 0.87 -27.42 -19.94
C THR A 510 0.53 -25.94 -20.10
N PHE A 511 0.73 -25.43 -21.31
CA PHE A 511 0.32 -24.07 -21.69
C PHE A 511 -0.99 -24.13 -22.46
N VAL A 512 -1.95 -23.30 -22.04
CA VAL A 512 -3.29 -23.23 -22.62
C VAL A 512 -3.53 -21.82 -23.13
N GLY A 513 -3.95 -21.71 -24.39
CA GLY A 513 -4.39 -20.46 -25.01
C GLY A 513 -5.92 -20.37 -25.03
N GLU A 514 -6.45 -19.24 -24.56
CA GLU A 514 -7.89 -18.94 -24.59
C GLU A 514 -8.15 -17.66 -25.37
N LYS A 515 -9.03 -17.72 -26.37
CA LYS A 515 -9.40 -16.57 -27.20
C LYS A 515 -10.54 -15.76 -26.57
N ILE A 516 -10.33 -14.46 -26.42
CA ILE A 516 -11.37 -13.46 -26.11
C ILE A 516 -11.62 -12.63 -27.37
N ARG A 517 -12.70 -12.93 -28.08
CA ARG A 517 -13.03 -12.29 -29.37
C ARG A 517 -13.53 -10.86 -29.19
N TYR A 518 -13.23 -10.00 -30.16
CA TYR A 518 -13.89 -8.70 -30.24
C TYR A 518 -15.42 -8.87 -30.35
N PRO A 519 -16.22 -7.94 -29.79
CA PRO A 519 -17.67 -8.03 -29.85
C PRO A 519 -18.21 -7.76 -31.26
N ARG A 520 -17.43 -7.06 -32.10
CA ARG A 520 -17.71 -6.74 -33.50
C ARG A 520 -16.39 -6.65 -34.26
N GLU A 521 -16.40 -6.92 -35.56
CA GLU A 521 -15.24 -6.66 -36.41
C GLU A 521 -14.95 -5.14 -36.44
N SER A 522 -13.68 -4.76 -36.24
CA SER A 522 -13.23 -3.37 -36.32
C SER A 522 -11.85 -3.32 -36.95
N ALA A 523 -11.65 -2.33 -37.83
CA ALA A 523 -10.32 -2.03 -38.38
C ALA A 523 -9.39 -1.40 -37.32
N GLU A 524 -9.96 -0.76 -36.30
CA GLU A 524 -9.22 -0.09 -35.21
C GLU A 524 -9.03 -1.04 -34.02
N ARG A 525 -8.37 -2.17 -34.26
CA ARG A 525 -8.06 -3.19 -33.22
C ARG A 525 -6.97 -2.70 -32.25
N ALA A 526 -6.92 -3.31 -31.06
CA ALA A 526 -5.83 -3.09 -30.11
C ALA A 526 -4.49 -3.59 -30.68
N THR A 527 -3.50 -2.70 -30.72
CA THR A 527 -2.12 -3.01 -31.18
C THR A 527 -1.06 -2.76 -30.12
N VAL A 528 -1.42 -2.05 -29.05
CA VAL A 528 -0.60 -1.78 -27.87
C VAL A 528 -1.52 -1.86 -26.66
N PHE A 529 -1.05 -2.47 -25.59
CA PHE A 529 -1.76 -2.51 -24.31
C PHE A 529 -1.08 -1.58 -23.30
N THR A 530 -1.91 -0.90 -22.53
CA THR A 530 -1.53 -0.05 -21.41
C THR A 530 -2.26 -0.55 -20.18
N HIS A 531 -1.53 -0.74 -19.10
CA HIS A 531 -2.06 -1.21 -17.82
C HIS A 531 -1.03 -1.00 -16.72
N ARG A 532 -1.51 -0.93 -15.47
CA ARG A 532 -0.67 -1.17 -14.31
C ARG A 532 -0.15 -2.62 -14.33
N ARG A 533 1.14 -2.80 -14.02
CA ARG A 533 1.78 -4.13 -13.94
C ARG A 533 0.94 -5.11 -13.11
N GLY A 534 0.76 -6.32 -13.65
CA GLY A 534 -0.03 -7.38 -13.01
C GLY A 534 -1.55 -7.20 -13.06
N SER A 535 -2.09 -6.07 -13.52
CA SER A 535 -3.53 -5.88 -13.74
C SER A 535 -4.07 -6.88 -14.77
N ALA A 536 -5.28 -7.40 -14.54
CA ALA A 536 -6.03 -8.20 -15.51
C ALA A 536 -6.99 -7.36 -16.37
N THR A 537 -6.97 -6.04 -16.18
CA THR A 537 -7.70 -5.07 -16.99
C THR A 537 -6.69 -4.28 -17.81
N LEU A 538 -6.84 -4.33 -19.13
CA LEU A 538 -5.95 -3.70 -20.10
C LEU A 538 -6.71 -2.66 -20.92
N THR A 539 -6.04 -1.58 -21.28
CA THR A 539 -6.58 -0.56 -22.18
C THR A 539 -5.76 -0.46 -23.46
N ALA A 540 -6.41 -0.11 -24.56
CA ALA A 540 -5.75 0.17 -25.83
C ALA A 540 -6.50 1.29 -26.57
N PRO A 541 -5.81 2.22 -27.24
CA PRO A 541 -6.47 3.15 -28.15
C PRO A 541 -7.23 2.39 -29.24
N ALA A 542 -8.42 2.87 -29.59
CA ALA A 542 -9.25 2.37 -30.68
C ALA A 542 -9.44 3.46 -31.74
N GLY A 543 -8.35 4.12 -32.13
CA GLY A 543 -8.35 5.17 -33.16
C GLY A 543 -9.38 6.28 -32.90
N GLN A 544 -10.26 6.52 -33.88
CA GLN A 544 -11.33 7.52 -33.77
C GLN A 544 -12.58 7.00 -33.04
N GLN A 545 -12.70 5.67 -32.85
CA GLN A 545 -13.81 5.06 -32.12
C GLN A 545 -13.71 5.19 -30.60
N GLY A 546 -12.55 5.59 -30.07
CA GLY A 546 -12.32 5.81 -28.64
C GLY A 546 -11.24 4.88 -28.09
N LEU A 547 -11.59 4.04 -27.12
CA LEU A 547 -10.66 3.07 -26.53
C LEU A 547 -11.28 1.70 -26.30
N TRP A 548 -10.44 0.67 -26.43
CA TRP A 548 -10.73 -0.69 -26.01
C TRP A 548 -10.36 -0.90 -24.55
N LEU A 549 -11.26 -1.56 -23.83
CA LEU A 549 -11.04 -2.12 -22.51
C LEU A 549 -11.16 -3.65 -22.60
N LEU A 550 -10.14 -4.37 -22.17
CA LEU A 550 -10.15 -5.82 -22.03
C LEU A 550 -10.11 -6.19 -20.54
N ASP A 551 -11.19 -6.79 -20.04
CA ASP A 551 -11.20 -7.46 -18.74
C ASP A 551 -10.97 -8.95 -18.97
N VAL A 552 -9.76 -9.42 -18.64
CA VAL A 552 -9.35 -10.82 -18.82
C VAL A 552 -10.14 -11.76 -17.91
N ARG A 553 -10.55 -11.31 -16.71
CA ARG A 553 -11.33 -12.13 -15.76
C ARG A 553 -12.75 -12.34 -16.26
N LYS A 554 -13.38 -11.25 -16.72
CA LYS A 554 -14.74 -11.28 -17.28
C LYS A 554 -14.77 -11.81 -18.71
N ARG A 555 -13.59 -12.06 -19.33
CA ARG A 555 -13.41 -12.47 -20.73
C ARG A 555 -14.19 -11.57 -21.68
N ARG A 556 -14.08 -10.26 -21.48
CA ARG A 556 -14.92 -9.28 -22.15
C ARG A 556 -14.13 -8.09 -22.65
N TRP A 557 -14.34 -7.78 -23.93
CA TRP A 557 -13.99 -6.49 -24.52
C TRP A 557 -15.12 -5.48 -24.36
N THR A 558 -14.78 -4.24 -24.11
CA THR A 558 -15.72 -3.10 -24.08
C THR A 558 -15.10 -1.97 -24.90
N LEU A 559 -15.89 -1.40 -25.81
CA LEU A 559 -15.50 -0.22 -26.58
C LEU A 559 -16.14 1.00 -25.93
N ALA A 560 -15.34 1.92 -25.40
CA ALA A 560 -15.84 3.16 -24.83
C ALA A 560 -15.69 4.29 -25.86
N PRO A 561 -16.79 4.97 -26.25
CA PRO A 561 -16.78 6.02 -27.28
C PRO A 561 -16.29 7.35 -26.70
N VAL A 562 -15.03 7.40 -26.29
CA VAL A 562 -14.43 8.57 -25.63
C VAL A 562 -13.41 9.21 -26.56
N GLY A 563 -13.83 10.24 -27.32
CA GLY A 563 -12.99 11.16 -28.11
C GLY A 563 -11.90 10.55 -29.00
N PRO A 564 -11.10 11.38 -29.70
CA PRO A 564 -9.81 10.95 -30.21
C PRO A 564 -8.83 10.84 -29.05
N VAL A 565 -8.67 9.63 -28.52
CA VAL A 565 -7.76 9.30 -27.43
C VAL A 565 -6.32 9.45 -27.90
N VAL A 566 -5.53 10.27 -27.19
CA VAL A 566 -4.09 10.37 -27.45
C VAL A 566 -3.30 9.47 -26.50
N ALA A 567 -3.74 9.34 -25.25
CA ALA A 567 -3.13 8.45 -24.28
C ALA A 567 -4.20 7.84 -23.38
N VAL A 568 -4.01 6.58 -22.99
CA VAL A 568 -4.93 5.86 -22.10
C VAL A 568 -4.14 4.96 -21.17
N ASN A 569 -4.59 4.82 -19.94
CA ASN A 569 -4.10 3.80 -19.01
C ASN A 569 -5.14 3.50 -17.91
N THR A 570 -4.93 2.45 -17.13
CA THR A 570 -5.80 2.07 -16.02
C THR A 570 -5.00 1.47 -14.86
N ALA A 571 -5.38 1.82 -13.62
CA ALA A 571 -4.84 1.17 -12.42
C ALA A 571 -5.33 -0.28 -12.26
N GLY A 572 -6.33 -0.67 -13.05
CA GLY A 572 -6.86 -2.01 -13.12
C GLY A 572 -8.31 -2.11 -12.66
N GLU A 573 -8.60 -3.20 -11.97
CA GLU A 573 -9.96 -3.66 -11.69
C GLU A 573 -10.74 -2.70 -10.79
N GLY A 574 -11.84 -2.15 -11.29
CA GLY A 574 -12.69 -1.21 -10.55
C GLY A 574 -12.14 0.22 -10.45
N ALA A 575 -10.94 0.47 -10.98
CA ALA A 575 -10.39 1.82 -11.06
C ALA A 575 -10.92 2.57 -12.29
N SER A 576 -10.90 3.90 -12.21
CA SER A 576 -11.18 4.74 -13.38
C SER A 576 -10.10 4.53 -14.46
N ILE A 577 -10.54 4.47 -15.71
CA ILE A 577 -9.70 4.53 -16.89
C ILE A 577 -9.31 6.00 -17.09
N LEU A 578 -8.03 6.26 -17.22
CA LEU A 578 -7.50 7.59 -17.47
C LEU A 578 -7.30 7.77 -18.96
N THR A 579 -7.94 8.80 -19.51
CA THR A 579 -7.93 9.07 -20.95
C THR A 579 -7.57 10.53 -21.17
N LEU A 580 -6.48 10.78 -21.88
CA LEU A 580 -6.09 12.11 -22.32
C LEU A 580 -6.56 12.32 -23.75
N THR A 581 -7.21 13.46 -24.00
CA THR A 581 -7.68 13.88 -25.32
C THR A 581 -6.78 14.99 -25.90
N ARG A 582 -6.87 15.19 -27.22
CA ARG A 582 -6.01 16.13 -27.96
C ARG A 582 -6.18 17.60 -27.54
N ASP A 583 -7.31 17.97 -26.94
CA ASP A 583 -7.54 19.30 -26.36
C ASP A 583 -6.78 19.53 -25.03
N GLY A 584 -6.05 18.52 -24.53
CA GLY A 584 -5.30 18.59 -23.29
C GLY A 584 -6.11 18.22 -22.04
N THR A 585 -7.35 17.76 -22.21
CA THR A 585 -8.21 17.35 -21.11
C THR A 585 -7.92 15.90 -20.68
N LEU A 586 -7.69 15.68 -19.39
CA LEU A 586 -7.62 14.35 -18.78
C LEU A 586 -9.01 13.98 -18.26
N HIS A 587 -9.50 12.82 -18.68
CA HIS A 587 -10.79 12.26 -18.32
C HIS A 587 -10.61 11.00 -17.48
N GLY A 588 -11.48 10.85 -16.48
CA GLY A 588 -11.68 9.62 -15.72
C GLY A 588 -12.94 8.97 -16.26
N ILE A 589 -12.83 7.73 -16.70
CA ILE A 589 -13.93 6.96 -17.28
C ILE A 589 -14.17 5.73 -16.42
N ASP A 590 -15.42 5.50 -16.02
CA ASP A 590 -15.81 4.31 -15.29
C ASP A 590 -15.70 3.07 -16.19
N ALA A 591 -14.96 2.07 -15.74
CA ALA A 591 -14.65 0.89 -16.52
C ALA A 591 -15.87 -0.02 -16.77
N GLU A 592 -16.94 0.08 -15.97
CA GLU A 592 -18.13 -0.78 -16.12
C GLU A 592 -19.18 -0.16 -17.03
N THR A 593 -19.45 1.13 -16.84
CA THR A 593 -20.50 1.89 -17.53
C THR A 593 -19.98 2.62 -18.76
N GLY A 594 -18.68 2.89 -18.84
CA GLY A 594 -18.08 3.75 -19.87
C GLY A 594 -18.45 5.24 -19.70
N GLY A 595 -19.11 5.60 -18.60
CA GLY A 595 -19.47 6.98 -18.28
C GLY A 595 -18.27 7.76 -17.74
N GLU A 596 -18.23 9.06 -18.01
CA GLU A 596 -17.21 9.93 -17.43
C GLU A 596 -17.47 10.16 -15.94
N THR A 597 -16.46 9.90 -15.11
CA THR A 597 -16.49 10.10 -13.66
C THR A 597 -15.92 11.47 -13.26
N ALA A 598 -14.92 11.95 -13.99
CA ALA A 598 -14.26 13.22 -13.74
C ALA A 598 -13.56 13.75 -15.00
N ARG A 599 -13.30 15.06 -15.05
CA ARG A 599 -12.48 15.70 -16.10
C ARG A 599 -11.67 16.86 -15.53
N VAL A 600 -10.47 17.06 -16.05
CA VAL A 600 -9.61 18.20 -15.72
C VAL A 600 -8.85 18.66 -16.96
N ALA A 601 -8.87 19.96 -17.25
CA ALA A 601 -8.00 20.55 -18.27
C ALA A 601 -6.57 20.55 -17.70
N LEU A 602 -5.74 19.61 -18.16
CA LEU A 602 -4.42 19.35 -17.57
C LEU A 602 -3.30 19.95 -18.41
N LEU A 603 -3.39 19.79 -19.73
CA LEU A 603 -2.40 20.26 -20.69
C LEU A 603 -2.99 21.35 -21.59
N GLU A 604 -2.11 22.08 -22.28
CA GLU A 604 -2.57 22.87 -23.44
C GLU A 604 -2.99 21.93 -24.58
N PRO A 605 -3.86 22.39 -25.50
CA PRO A 605 -4.18 21.63 -26.70
C PRO A 605 -2.94 21.18 -27.47
N LEU A 606 -2.88 19.90 -27.79
CA LEU A 606 -1.73 19.27 -28.42
C LEU A 606 -1.70 19.60 -29.92
N ALA A 607 -0.56 20.10 -30.39
CA ALA A 607 -0.30 20.29 -31.81
C ALA A 607 -0.35 18.95 -32.59
N ALA A 608 -0.54 19.03 -33.90
CA ALA A 608 -0.75 17.83 -34.73
C ALA A 608 0.45 16.85 -34.70
N ASP A 609 1.66 17.41 -34.63
CA ASP A 609 2.97 16.78 -34.70
C ASP A 609 3.72 16.72 -33.36
N ALA A 610 3.09 17.18 -32.27
CA ALA A 610 3.68 17.11 -30.94
C ALA A 610 3.85 15.65 -30.47
N PRO A 611 4.92 15.33 -29.72
CA PRO A 611 5.04 14.06 -29.02
C PRO A 611 3.81 13.79 -28.16
N VAL A 612 3.29 12.57 -28.24
CA VAL A 612 2.10 12.16 -27.47
C VAL A 612 2.48 12.02 -26.00
N PRO A 613 1.78 12.67 -25.06
CA PRO A 613 2.00 12.47 -23.64
C PRO A 613 1.73 11.02 -23.22
N VAL A 614 2.44 10.57 -22.19
CA VAL A 614 2.34 9.26 -21.56
C VAL A 614 1.52 9.39 -20.28
N ILE A 615 0.67 8.40 -20.02
CA ILE A 615 0.01 8.21 -18.72
C ILE A 615 0.60 6.96 -18.08
N LEU A 616 1.25 7.11 -16.94
CA LEU A 616 1.71 6.00 -16.10
C LEU A 616 0.80 5.90 -14.87
N VAL A 617 0.53 4.69 -14.39
CA VAL A 617 -0.42 4.48 -13.29
C VAL A 617 0.12 3.44 -12.32
N ASP A 618 0.17 3.82 -11.05
CA ASP A 618 0.49 2.96 -9.92
C ASP A 618 -0.79 2.54 -9.16
N THR A 619 -0.68 1.99 -7.95
CA THR A 619 -1.83 1.57 -7.14
C THR A 619 -2.70 2.71 -6.60
N ASN A 620 -2.16 3.93 -6.52
CA ASN A 620 -2.72 5.08 -5.82
C ASN A 620 -2.63 6.41 -6.58
N ARG A 621 -1.75 6.55 -7.57
CA ARG A 621 -1.44 7.76 -8.33
C ARG A 621 -1.23 7.46 -9.80
N ALA A 622 -1.41 8.50 -10.61
CA ALA A 622 -1.03 8.48 -12.02
C ALA A 622 -0.07 9.63 -12.30
N TYR A 623 0.78 9.45 -13.31
CA TYR A 623 1.77 10.43 -13.72
C TYR A 623 1.57 10.77 -15.18
N VAL A 624 1.52 12.07 -15.48
CA VAL A 624 1.33 12.60 -16.84
C VAL A 624 2.43 13.62 -17.13
N ASN A 625 3.17 13.44 -18.22
CA ASN A 625 4.23 14.37 -18.63
C ASN A 625 3.68 15.57 -19.43
N ASP A 626 4.24 16.74 -19.17
CA ASP A 626 4.03 17.99 -19.91
C ASP A 626 5.39 18.46 -20.44
N ALA A 627 5.72 18.03 -21.66
CA ALA A 627 7.00 18.32 -22.29
C ALA A 627 7.24 19.83 -22.49
N PRO A 628 6.29 20.63 -23.02
CA PRO A 628 6.47 22.08 -23.16
C PRO A 628 6.77 22.81 -21.86
N ARG A 629 6.17 22.39 -20.73
CA ARG A 629 6.41 22.99 -19.42
C ARG A 629 7.56 22.38 -18.63
N ARG A 630 8.17 21.29 -19.12
CA ARG A 630 9.20 20.52 -18.41
C ARG A 630 8.71 20.01 -17.06
N GLN A 631 7.51 19.42 -17.06
CA GLN A 631 6.84 18.99 -15.84
C GLN A 631 6.32 17.56 -15.95
N VAL A 632 6.18 16.90 -14.80
CA VAL A 632 5.38 15.68 -14.64
C VAL A 632 4.34 15.93 -13.55
N TYR A 633 3.07 15.73 -13.87
CA TYR A 633 1.96 15.89 -12.95
C TYR A 633 1.63 14.58 -12.26
N GLU A 634 1.56 14.59 -10.94
CA GLU A 634 1.01 13.50 -10.15
C GLU A 634 -0.49 13.73 -9.92
N ILE A 635 -1.30 12.78 -10.35
CA ILE A 635 -2.76 12.85 -10.31
C ILE A 635 -3.28 11.83 -9.30
N ALA A 636 -4.08 12.30 -8.35
CA ALA A 636 -4.88 11.44 -7.47
C ALA A 636 -6.13 10.99 -8.23
N TYR A 637 -6.01 9.94 -9.05
CA TYR A 637 -7.11 9.49 -9.90
C TYR A 637 -8.33 8.97 -9.12
N ASN A 638 -8.14 8.50 -7.89
CA ASN A 638 -9.22 8.10 -6.97
C ASN A 638 -9.89 9.29 -6.27
N ASP A 639 -9.45 10.52 -6.54
CA ASP A 639 -9.93 11.75 -5.93
C ASP A 639 -10.26 12.79 -7.01
N ASN A 640 -11.20 12.41 -7.90
CA ASN A 640 -11.71 13.25 -9.00
C ASN A 640 -10.60 13.87 -9.87
N LEU A 641 -9.54 13.11 -10.18
CA LEU A 641 -8.38 13.57 -10.96
C LEU A 641 -7.68 14.79 -10.35
N ARG A 642 -7.74 14.98 -9.03
CA ARG A 642 -7.07 16.10 -8.38
C ARG A 642 -5.56 16.04 -8.63
N LEU A 643 -4.99 17.16 -9.08
CA LEU A 643 -3.54 17.35 -9.13
C LEU A 643 -2.98 17.29 -7.71
N ALA A 644 -2.19 16.26 -7.42
CA ALA A 644 -1.61 16.02 -6.11
C ALA A 644 -0.27 16.74 -5.95
N ARG A 645 0.62 16.60 -6.93
CA ARG A 645 1.94 17.23 -6.98
C ARG A 645 2.32 17.57 -8.43
N THR A 646 3.28 18.49 -8.58
CA THR A 646 3.90 18.81 -9.87
C THR A 646 5.41 18.71 -9.69
N PHE A 647 6.06 17.85 -10.46
CA PHE A 647 7.50 17.70 -10.47
C PHE A 647 8.09 18.53 -11.62
N GLY A 648 8.97 19.47 -11.30
CA GLY A 648 9.79 20.17 -12.29
C GLY A 648 11.00 19.32 -12.66
N VAL A 649 11.27 19.17 -13.96
CA VAL A 649 12.40 18.36 -14.46
C VAL A 649 13.33 19.19 -15.35
N GLY A 650 14.58 18.75 -15.49
CA GLY A 650 15.61 19.52 -16.19
C GLY A 650 15.53 19.45 -17.72
N LEU A 651 14.77 18.48 -18.24
CA LEU A 651 14.58 18.22 -19.67
C LEU A 651 13.11 18.42 -20.10
N ALA A 652 12.80 18.35 -21.39
CA ALA A 652 11.42 18.24 -21.85
C ALA A 652 11.00 16.76 -21.84
N PRO A 653 10.21 16.27 -20.86
CA PRO A 653 9.92 14.84 -20.74
C PRO A 653 8.94 14.45 -21.84
N THR A 654 9.44 14.04 -23.01
CA THR A 654 8.61 13.59 -24.13
C THR A 654 8.18 12.14 -23.97
N ASP A 655 9.02 11.35 -23.31
CA ASP A 655 8.78 9.94 -23.03
C ASP A 655 9.13 9.62 -21.58
N MET A 656 8.42 8.66 -21.00
CA MET A 656 8.71 8.18 -19.65
C MET A 656 8.25 6.75 -19.42
N VAL A 657 8.96 6.02 -18.56
CA VAL A 657 8.54 4.71 -18.01
C VAL A 657 8.66 4.71 -16.49
N ALA A 658 7.77 3.95 -15.83
CA ALA A 658 7.81 3.70 -14.40
C ALA A 658 8.68 2.48 -14.06
N THR A 659 9.35 2.57 -12.92
CA THR A 659 10.17 1.51 -12.33
C THR A 659 9.99 1.51 -10.81
N GLY A 660 10.29 0.39 -10.15
CA GLY A 660 10.17 0.27 -8.69
C GLY A 660 8.78 -0.12 -8.17
N GLU A 661 7.90 -0.64 -9.04
CA GLU A 661 6.49 -0.92 -8.76
C GLU A 661 5.95 -2.21 -9.38
#